data_AF-A0A1Q5AGL9-F1
#
_entry.id   AF-A0A1Q5AGL9-F1
#
_cell.length_a   1.000
_cell.length_b   1.000
_cell.length_c   1.000
_cell.angle_alpha   90.00
_cell.angle_beta   90.00
_cell.angle_gamma   90.00
#
_symmetry.space_group_name_H-M   'P 1'
#
loop_
_entity.id
_entity.type
_entity.pdbx_description
1 polymer ?
#
loop_
_entity_poly.entity_id
_entity_poly.type
_entity_poly.pdbx_seq_one_letter_code
_entity_poly.pdbx_strand_id
1 'polypeptide(L)'
;MSNQTDPPRVFGHDRVILIVRGSAPPPEAVYAHLPREGDRYTVIVATDPPLDLPTLIGLLAKHLPVRCESIRLVLSHAGRPEIAQVIADELRIDVIAPSGPVLLLRPGTQFVDGGEWWSFRPNRPAEHQGPRHPAPRWQRLLPTGPWANPSDLRVTAIPAGLWLHDADPPEPELTARILATYVDHDQPTVVIGRPGSPALPPEPVYDVLESLPRQARRRMILVPYGPDSTTADTVGEWLAARTAATIDVMSGVADTDPAGVAVRTMVDASGHRGWRPFAQRLTYRAGAPPQVTEWRRPLPELPGTGGMQQVDERWAIEVVRCGLWLRLTGDDPDQDIVRRLHADPRHPLLVLGAAAAAEPADALAVLDSVVAQLPSSISGPLRLVVTRPLADRAAAAWSSVTGRYGPMLTIVGPGHVVELPDQSHPEAPLAPLSADASPPRQAASTVPAEPVPSAEPVPSAEPVPSAEPVPSAEPIPPAELAVPVEPLPGSGPVPDRHADPIPEPSAVDLRIEPAPRPEPISGDGLHVEPVLDPMPDPRTDPVPKPVTGVAVLPSPELVVPSMGWEPSFPGNHSSTPHERQALRDLLGHRYQAYAQTAATCRQTRPVDGDGDERLADLAALVAFCAGDPSFAASAGPVPAAAKSCLISGLLRMPPYAGVVFASWALGAGLSWEYGQVVSADDVLPATASPLWTERNQTAPGQTEVDVPVLVVRSITGRPAPAVTPIGPDWVLFPPGARFRVVADEHGRGGSGLVLLREVTPQTGTGTSVDVLDRRARESLRRVVSAIHRAPGGSTWPLMPGRGSPTSR
;
A
#
# COMPACT_ATOMS: atom_id res chain seq x y z
N MET A 1 -9.00 23.70 -39.33
CA MET A 1 -10.28 23.22 -38.77
C MET A 1 -10.40 23.82 -37.39
N SER A 2 -11.49 24.50 -37.06
CA SER A 2 -11.69 25.06 -35.72
C SER A 2 -12.21 23.96 -34.79
N ASN A 3 -11.54 23.74 -33.66
CA ASN A 3 -12.09 22.88 -32.61
C ASN A 3 -13.29 23.58 -31.97
N GLN A 4 -14.49 23.19 -32.39
CA GLN A 4 -15.73 23.69 -31.81
C GLN A 4 -16.00 22.97 -30.49
N THR A 5 -15.41 23.49 -29.42
CA THR A 5 -15.52 22.92 -28.07
C THR A 5 -16.98 22.91 -27.60
N ASP A 6 -17.47 21.75 -27.17
CA ASP A 6 -18.85 21.58 -26.69
C ASP A 6 -19.19 22.58 -25.57
N PRO A 7 -20.38 23.21 -25.60
CA PRO A 7 -20.80 24.17 -24.58
C PRO A 7 -21.00 23.46 -23.22
N PRO A 8 -20.69 24.12 -22.10
CA PRO A 8 -20.93 23.55 -20.78
C PRO A 8 -22.42 23.32 -20.53
N ARG A 9 -22.75 22.15 -19.97
CA ARG A 9 -24.08 21.77 -19.52
C ARG A 9 -24.12 21.76 -17.99
N VAL A 10 -25.26 22.15 -17.44
CA VAL A 10 -25.52 22.14 -16.00
C VAL A 10 -26.56 21.09 -15.67
N PHE A 11 -26.24 20.20 -14.74
CA PHE A 11 -27.14 19.18 -14.19
C PHE A 11 -27.37 19.47 -12.71
N GLY A 12 -28.62 19.40 -12.26
CA GLY A 12 -28.99 19.56 -10.84
C GLY A 12 -29.53 18.26 -10.28
N HIS A 13 -29.08 17.89 -9.08
CA HIS A 13 -29.61 16.77 -8.30
C HIS A 13 -29.64 17.18 -6.83
N ASP A 14 -30.84 17.40 -6.27
CA ASP A 14 -31.03 17.91 -4.91
C ASP A 14 -30.20 19.20 -4.66
N ARG A 15 -29.26 19.22 -3.71
CA ARG A 15 -28.37 20.37 -3.43
C ARG A 15 -27.01 20.27 -4.11
N VAL A 16 -26.84 19.32 -5.05
CA VAL A 16 -25.66 19.22 -5.91
C VAL A 16 -25.96 19.82 -7.27
N ILE A 17 -25.11 20.75 -7.70
CA ILE A 17 -25.07 21.28 -9.06
C ILE A 17 -23.78 20.80 -9.70
N LEU A 18 -23.85 20.34 -10.94
CA LEU A 18 -22.72 19.85 -11.71
C LEU A 18 -22.61 20.65 -13.02
N ILE A 19 -21.41 21.12 -13.32
CA ILE A 19 -21.07 21.81 -14.57
C ILE A 19 -20.01 20.97 -15.31
N VAL A 20 -20.36 20.46 -16.50
CA VAL A 20 -19.50 19.59 -17.33
C VAL A 20 -19.55 20.00 -18.80
N ARG A 21 -18.54 19.64 -19.60
CA ARG A 21 -18.63 19.62 -21.07
C ARG A 21 -18.93 18.20 -21.54
N GLY A 22 -19.71 18.06 -22.60
CA GLY A 22 -20.13 16.76 -23.14
C GLY A 22 -21.62 16.46 -22.95
N SER A 23 -22.07 15.31 -23.47
CA SER A 23 -23.49 15.00 -23.64
C SER A 23 -24.16 14.33 -22.43
N ALA A 24 -23.42 13.56 -21.63
CA ALA A 24 -23.92 12.76 -20.52
C ALA A 24 -23.41 13.26 -19.16
N PRO A 25 -24.22 13.16 -18.07
CA PRO A 25 -23.72 13.37 -16.72
C PRO A 25 -22.81 12.20 -16.29
N PRO A 26 -21.85 12.42 -15.38
CA PRO A 26 -21.10 11.36 -14.71
C PRO A 26 -22.03 10.51 -13.83
N PRO A 27 -21.60 9.29 -13.45
CA PRO A 27 -22.45 8.38 -12.66
C PRO A 27 -22.90 8.99 -11.34
N GLU A 28 -24.17 8.78 -10.97
CA GLU A 28 -24.78 9.31 -9.75
C GLU A 28 -24.01 8.93 -8.47
N ALA A 29 -23.40 7.74 -8.46
CA ALA A 29 -22.53 7.25 -7.39
C ALA A 29 -21.31 8.15 -7.07
N VAL A 30 -20.92 9.06 -7.97
CA VAL A 30 -19.84 10.05 -7.74
C VAL A 30 -20.28 11.16 -6.79
N TYR A 31 -21.57 11.55 -6.82
CA TYR A 31 -22.08 12.70 -6.05
C TYR A 31 -23.19 12.36 -5.04
N ALA A 32 -23.84 11.20 -5.13
CA ALA A 32 -24.88 10.75 -4.20
C ALA A 32 -24.42 10.67 -2.73
N HIS A 33 -23.13 10.46 -2.50
CA HIS A 33 -22.52 10.38 -1.16
C HIS A 33 -22.02 11.73 -0.61
N LEU A 34 -22.13 12.84 -1.35
CA LEU A 34 -21.57 14.11 -0.89
C LEU A 34 -22.40 14.73 0.26
N PRO A 35 -21.79 15.52 1.15
CA PRO A 35 -22.46 16.04 2.35
C PRO A 35 -23.60 16.98 1.97
N ARG A 36 -24.83 16.60 2.34
CA ARG A 36 -26.05 17.42 2.17
C ARG A 36 -26.20 18.36 3.38
N GLU A 37 -25.64 19.55 3.24
CA GLU A 37 -25.77 20.65 4.21
C GLU A 37 -27.09 21.43 3.97
N GLY A 38 -27.78 21.82 5.05
CA GLY A 38 -29.14 22.41 4.99
C GLY A 38 -29.20 23.87 4.52
N ASP A 39 -28.05 24.52 4.51
CA ASP A 39 -27.77 25.93 4.16
C ASP A 39 -27.01 26.04 2.82
N ARG A 40 -26.12 25.09 2.52
CA ARG A 40 -25.14 25.16 1.42
C ARG A 40 -25.53 24.32 0.18
N TYR A 41 -25.10 24.76 -1.00
CA TYR A 41 -25.12 23.96 -2.24
C TYR A 41 -23.70 23.48 -2.59
N THR A 42 -23.54 22.25 -3.09
CA THR A 42 -22.25 21.76 -3.60
C THR A 42 -22.23 21.91 -5.12
N VAL A 43 -21.32 22.72 -5.65
CA VAL A 43 -21.13 22.91 -7.10
C VAL A 43 -19.87 22.19 -7.55
N ILE A 44 -20.00 21.22 -8.44
CA ILE A 44 -18.88 20.45 -9.01
C ILE A 44 -18.61 20.97 -10.43
N VAL A 45 -17.37 21.37 -10.72
CA VAL A 45 -16.98 21.85 -12.05
C VAL A 45 -15.93 20.90 -12.64
N ALA A 46 -16.35 20.13 -13.65
CA ALA A 46 -15.53 19.13 -14.32
C ALA A 46 -15.55 19.37 -15.84
N THR A 47 -14.81 20.40 -16.27
CA THR A 47 -14.75 20.88 -17.65
C THR A 47 -13.32 20.89 -18.18
N ASP A 48 -13.08 20.21 -19.30
CA ASP A 48 -11.83 20.33 -20.08
C ASP A 48 -12.18 20.80 -21.50
N PRO A 49 -11.65 21.93 -22.00
CA PRO A 49 -10.86 22.92 -21.26
C PRO A 49 -11.67 23.61 -20.15
N PRO A 50 -10.99 24.14 -19.11
CA PRO A 50 -11.63 24.87 -18.01
C PRO A 50 -12.46 26.06 -18.50
N LEU A 51 -13.44 26.46 -17.68
CA LEU A 51 -14.23 27.67 -17.94
C LEU A 51 -13.47 28.93 -17.54
N ASP A 52 -13.71 30.00 -18.27
CA ASP A 52 -13.37 31.35 -17.82
C ASP A 52 -14.28 31.80 -16.67
N LEU A 53 -13.78 32.73 -15.86
CA LEU A 53 -14.45 33.20 -14.65
C LEU A 53 -15.81 33.89 -14.94
N PRO A 54 -15.95 34.78 -15.93
CA PRO A 54 -17.25 35.32 -16.34
C PRO A 54 -18.29 34.26 -16.72
N THR A 55 -17.91 33.26 -17.54
CA THR A 55 -18.80 32.15 -17.89
C THR A 55 -19.21 31.33 -16.67
N LEU A 56 -18.28 31.05 -15.74
CA LEU A 56 -18.59 30.34 -14.50
C LEU A 56 -19.56 31.14 -13.62
N ILE A 57 -19.33 32.45 -13.42
CA ILE A 57 -20.22 33.34 -12.66
C ILE A 57 -21.61 33.40 -13.30
N GLY A 58 -21.69 33.52 -14.63
CA GLY A 58 -22.96 33.53 -15.36
C GLY A 58 -23.75 32.21 -15.24
N LEU A 59 -23.07 31.06 -15.23
CA LEU A 59 -23.70 29.76 -14.98
C LEU A 59 -24.17 29.62 -13.52
N LEU A 60 -23.35 30.05 -12.55
CA LEU A 60 -23.72 30.06 -11.13
C LEU A 60 -24.95 30.93 -10.88
N ALA A 61 -24.93 32.20 -11.33
CA ALA A 61 -26.05 33.14 -11.17
C ALA A 61 -27.36 32.65 -11.80
N LYS A 62 -27.27 31.86 -12.88
CA LYS A 62 -28.43 31.31 -13.59
C LYS A 62 -29.01 30.03 -12.95
N HIS A 63 -28.16 29.22 -12.31
CA HIS A 63 -28.54 27.87 -11.84
C HIS A 63 -28.56 27.69 -10.32
N LEU A 64 -28.01 28.63 -9.54
CA LEU A 64 -28.25 28.69 -8.10
C LEU A 64 -29.66 29.22 -7.80
N PRO A 65 -30.34 28.74 -6.74
CA PRO A 65 -31.62 29.29 -6.33
C PRO A 65 -31.47 30.72 -5.76
N VAL A 66 -32.53 31.53 -5.92
CA VAL A 66 -32.59 32.97 -5.58
C VAL A 66 -32.28 33.29 -4.10
N ARG A 67 -32.27 32.29 -3.22
CA ARG A 67 -31.89 32.42 -1.79
C ARG A 67 -30.72 31.50 -1.40
N CYS A 68 -29.79 31.26 -2.31
CA CYS A 68 -28.54 30.57 -1.99
C CYS A 68 -27.62 31.53 -1.22
N GLU A 69 -27.35 31.24 0.05
CA GLU A 69 -26.47 32.05 0.90
C GLU A 69 -25.01 31.55 0.89
N SER A 70 -24.78 30.27 0.59
CA SER A 70 -23.43 29.69 0.50
C SER A 70 -23.31 28.54 -0.51
N ILE A 71 -22.14 28.43 -1.14
CA ILE A 71 -21.75 27.30 -1.99
C ILE A 71 -20.42 26.67 -1.55
N ARG A 72 -20.27 25.37 -1.81
CA ARG A 72 -18.96 24.70 -1.88
C ARG A 72 -18.61 24.50 -3.35
N LEU A 73 -17.63 25.23 -3.84
CA LEU A 73 -17.12 25.16 -5.20
C LEU A 73 -16.04 24.08 -5.29
N VAL A 74 -16.44 22.88 -5.69
CA VAL A 74 -15.55 21.76 -6.02
C VAL A 74 -14.99 21.99 -7.43
N LEU A 75 -14.00 22.88 -7.49
CA LEU A 75 -13.16 23.18 -8.66
C LEU A 75 -11.71 23.30 -8.18
N SER A 76 -10.84 22.38 -8.62
CA SER A 76 -9.43 22.35 -8.23
C SER A 76 -8.75 23.71 -8.43
N HIS A 77 -7.97 24.14 -7.44
CA HIS A 77 -7.29 25.45 -7.40
C HIS A 77 -8.17 26.70 -7.40
N ALA A 78 -9.50 26.60 -7.26
CA ALA A 78 -10.38 27.77 -7.15
C ALA A 78 -10.26 28.51 -5.80
N GLY A 79 -9.67 27.89 -4.77
CA GLY A 79 -9.37 28.46 -3.46
C GLY A 79 -8.23 29.47 -3.49
N ARG A 80 -8.31 30.42 -4.42
CA ARG A 80 -7.42 31.57 -4.59
C ARG A 80 -8.27 32.83 -4.71
N PRO A 81 -7.84 33.99 -4.18
CA PRO A 81 -8.67 35.21 -4.17
C PRO A 81 -9.13 35.64 -5.57
N GLU A 82 -8.30 35.45 -6.59
CA GLU A 82 -8.57 35.85 -7.98
C GLU A 82 -9.73 35.05 -8.62
N ILE A 83 -10.23 34.01 -7.96
CA ILE A 83 -11.35 33.17 -8.39
C ILE A 83 -12.48 33.22 -7.34
N ALA A 84 -12.27 32.65 -6.16
CA ALA A 84 -13.35 32.44 -5.20
C ALA A 84 -13.81 33.72 -4.49
N GLN A 85 -12.93 34.70 -4.25
CA GLN A 85 -13.36 35.99 -3.69
C GLN A 85 -14.21 36.77 -4.69
N VAL A 86 -13.83 36.76 -5.99
CA VAL A 86 -14.60 37.39 -7.06
C VAL A 86 -16.00 36.77 -7.18
N ILE A 87 -16.11 35.43 -7.11
CA ILE A 87 -17.40 34.74 -7.09
C ILE A 87 -18.23 35.13 -5.86
N ALA A 88 -17.60 35.21 -4.68
CA ALA A 88 -18.27 35.62 -3.44
C ALA A 88 -18.79 37.07 -3.51
N ASP A 89 -17.99 38.00 -4.04
CA ASP A 89 -18.31 39.42 -4.10
C ASP A 89 -19.40 39.74 -5.15
N GLU A 90 -19.29 39.16 -6.35
CA GLU A 90 -20.25 39.37 -7.44
C GLU A 90 -21.62 38.72 -7.15
N LEU A 91 -21.63 37.47 -6.65
CA LEU A 91 -22.88 36.77 -6.33
C LEU A 91 -23.43 37.11 -4.93
N ARG A 92 -22.60 37.71 -4.07
CA ARG A 92 -22.90 38.04 -2.65
C ARG A 92 -23.23 36.82 -1.78
N ILE A 93 -22.44 35.76 -1.93
CA ILE A 93 -22.60 34.48 -1.22
C ILE A 93 -21.29 34.02 -0.56
N ASP A 94 -21.37 33.22 0.50
CA ASP A 94 -20.19 32.59 1.12
C ASP A 94 -19.70 31.41 0.25
N VAL A 95 -18.48 31.51 -0.29
CA VAL A 95 -17.87 30.49 -1.18
C VAL A 95 -16.80 29.70 -0.43
N ILE A 96 -16.93 28.37 -0.35
CA ILE A 96 -15.87 27.46 0.10
C ILE A 96 -15.18 26.83 -1.11
N ALA A 97 -13.87 27.00 -1.27
CA ALA A 97 -13.12 26.55 -2.45
C ALA A 97 -11.70 25.99 -2.10
N PRO A 98 -11.12 25.09 -2.93
CA PRO A 98 -9.88 24.37 -2.64
C PRO A 98 -8.65 25.00 -3.33
N SER A 99 -7.52 25.17 -2.62
CA SER A 99 -6.29 25.72 -3.23
C SER A 99 -5.50 24.71 -4.09
N GLY A 100 -5.77 23.41 -3.93
CA GLY A 100 -5.15 22.30 -4.66
C GLY A 100 -6.14 21.44 -5.45
N PRO A 101 -5.71 20.28 -5.98
CA PRO A 101 -6.59 19.25 -6.54
C PRO A 101 -7.51 18.64 -5.48
N VAL A 102 -8.78 18.40 -5.82
CA VAL A 102 -9.75 17.75 -4.89
C VAL A 102 -9.94 16.28 -5.19
N LEU A 103 -9.87 15.47 -4.14
CA LEU A 103 -10.31 14.08 -4.11
C LEU A 103 -11.72 14.00 -3.50
N LEU A 104 -12.65 13.34 -4.19
CA LEU A 104 -13.97 13.00 -3.67
C LEU A 104 -13.97 11.54 -3.21
N LEU A 105 -14.20 11.31 -1.92
CA LEU A 105 -13.97 10.04 -1.25
C LEU A 105 -15.26 9.55 -0.59
N ARG A 106 -15.50 8.23 -0.58
CA ARG A 106 -16.65 7.66 0.12
C ARG A 106 -16.36 7.51 1.63
N PRO A 107 -17.32 7.78 2.53
CA PRO A 107 -18.75 8.03 2.27
C PRO A 107 -19.14 9.53 2.20
N GLY A 108 -18.28 10.42 1.69
CA GLY A 108 -18.60 11.83 1.45
C GLY A 108 -17.49 12.84 1.75
N THR A 109 -16.34 12.41 2.26
CA THR A 109 -15.21 13.30 2.55
C THR A 109 -14.61 13.88 1.27
N GLN A 110 -14.30 15.17 1.30
CA GLN A 110 -13.63 15.89 0.22
C GLN A 110 -12.27 16.36 0.73
N PHE A 111 -11.18 15.99 0.06
CA PHE A 111 -9.81 16.26 0.50
C PHE A 111 -9.06 17.06 -0.56
N VAL A 112 -8.27 18.06 -0.14
CA VAL A 112 -7.38 18.81 -1.02
C VAL A 112 -5.98 18.22 -0.92
N ASP A 113 -5.49 17.63 -2.00
CA ASP A 113 -4.13 17.10 -2.04
C ASP A 113 -3.12 18.25 -2.21
N GLY A 114 -2.02 18.21 -1.45
CA GLY A 114 -1.02 19.28 -1.40
C GLY A 114 -1.53 20.70 -1.07
N GLY A 115 -2.75 20.85 -0.54
CA GLY A 115 -3.40 22.15 -0.36
C GLY A 115 -4.49 22.15 0.73
N GLU A 116 -5.34 23.19 0.75
CA GLU A 116 -6.37 23.37 1.77
C GLU A 116 -7.70 23.86 1.19
N TRP A 117 -8.79 23.66 1.95
CA TRP A 117 -10.05 24.38 1.75
C TRP A 117 -9.96 25.77 2.39
N TRP A 118 -10.58 26.74 1.72
CA TRP A 118 -10.66 28.15 2.12
C TRP A 118 -12.10 28.62 2.05
N SER A 119 -12.50 29.47 2.99
CA SER A 119 -13.81 30.14 3.02
C SER A 119 -13.65 31.61 2.67
N PHE A 120 -14.38 32.06 1.64
CA PHE A 120 -14.41 33.43 1.13
C PHE A 120 -15.79 34.01 1.41
N ARG A 121 -15.88 35.10 2.17
CA ARG A 121 -17.15 35.83 2.40
C ARG A 121 -17.14 37.14 1.62
N PRO A 122 -18.30 37.66 1.20
CA PRO A 122 -18.37 38.93 0.48
C PRO A 122 -17.67 40.06 1.24
N ASN A 123 -16.70 40.71 0.59
CA ASN A 123 -15.90 41.83 1.08
C ASN A 123 -15.12 41.52 2.38
N ARG A 124 -14.60 40.30 2.54
CA ARG A 124 -13.80 39.85 3.70
C ARG A 124 -12.53 39.12 3.26
N PRO A 125 -11.48 39.09 4.11
CA PRO A 125 -10.32 38.21 3.86
C PRO A 125 -10.73 36.73 3.93
N ALA A 126 -10.00 35.88 3.21
CA ALA A 126 -10.24 34.44 3.18
C ALA A 126 -9.82 33.74 4.49
N GLU A 127 -10.63 32.78 4.95
CA GLU A 127 -10.42 32.02 6.18
C GLU A 127 -10.03 30.57 5.87
N HIS A 128 -8.84 30.12 6.29
CA HIS A 128 -8.41 28.72 6.18
C HIS A 128 -9.40 27.76 6.86
N GLN A 129 -9.75 26.66 6.20
CA GLN A 129 -10.58 25.57 6.75
C GLN A 129 -9.79 24.25 6.95
N GLY A 130 -8.57 24.17 6.41
CA GLY A 130 -7.73 22.96 6.42
C GLY A 130 -8.04 22.00 5.25
N PRO A 131 -7.31 20.87 5.13
CA PRO A 131 -7.33 20.04 3.91
C PRO A 131 -8.56 19.15 3.74
N ARG A 132 -9.42 18.96 4.75
CA ARG A 132 -10.62 18.10 4.68
C ARG A 132 -11.91 18.90 4.84
N HIS A 133 -12.92 18.57 4.04
CA HIS A 133 -14.30 19.05 4.17
C HIS A 133 -15.30 17.88 4.08
N PRO A 134 -16.30 17.75 4.97
CA PRO A 134 -16.46 18.50 6.22
C PRO A 134 -15.32 18.18 7.18
N ALA A 135 -14.80 19.20 7.86
CA ALA A 135 -13.64 19.05 8.72
C ALA A 135 -13.93 18.06 9.87
N PRO A 136 -13.17 16.95 10.01
CA PRO A 136 -13.27 16.07 11.17
C PRO A 136 -13.01 16.83 12.48
N ARG A 137 -13.61 16.40 13.59
CA ARG A 137 -13.54 17.10 14.89
C ARG A 137 -12.10 17.24 15.42
N TRP A 138 -11.21 16.39 14.93
CA TRP A 138 -9.78 16.37 15.21
C TRP A 138 -8.92 17.20 14.27
N GLN A 139 -9.41 17.70 13.12
CA GLN A 139 -8.59 18.50 12.18
C GLN A 139 -8.00 19.73 12.87
N ARG A 140 -8.81 20.42 13.68
CA ARG A 140 -8.41 21.55 14.55
C ARG A 140 -7.47 21.20 15.72
N LEU A 141 -7.14 19.92 15.91
CA LEU A 141 -6.19 19.45 16.93
C LEU A 141 -4.81 19.15 16.34
N LEU A 142 -4.67 19.21 15.01
CA LEU A 142 -3.40 19.04 14.29
C LEU A 142 -2.79 20.42 13.97
N PRO A 143 -1.46 20.56 13.95
CA PRO A 143 -0.78 21.77 13.49
C PRO A 143 -1.20 22.20 12.08
N THR A 144 -1.57 23.47 11.93
CA THR A 144 -1.81 24.13 10.63
C THR A 144 -0.53 24.82 10.16
N GLY A 145 0.36 24.08 9.49
CA GLY A 145 1.63 24.61 8.98
C GLY A 145 2.60 23.52 8.53
N PRO A 146 3.81 23.90 8.07
CA PRO A 146 4.89 22.96 7.80
C PRO A 146 5.33 22.28 9.09
N TRP A 147 5.51 20.96 9.04
CA TRP A 147 5.90 20.15 10.20
C TRP A 147 7.38 20.32 10.52
N ALA A 148 7.71 20.37 11.81
CA ALA A 148 9.09 20.39 12.31
C ALA A 148 9.70 18.98 12.15
N ASN A 149 10.16 18.69 10.94
CA ASN A 149 10.64 17.38 10.52
C ASN A 149 12.16 17.25 10.77
N PRO A 150 12.64 16.14 11.36
CA PRO A 150 14.03 15.73 11.18
C PRO A 150 14.28 15.40 9.70
N SER A 151 15.54 15.50 9.24
CA SER A 151 15.92 15.59 7.81
C SER A 151 15.30 14.55 6.88
N ASP A 152 15.08 13.34 7.39
CA ASP A 152 14.73 12.13 6.62
C ASP A 152 13.36 11.55 6.97
N LEU A 153 12.51 12.32 7.70
CA LEU A 153 11.13 11.95 8.01
C LEU A 153 10.16 13.03 7.55
N ARG A 154 9.18 12.65 6.73
CA ARG A 154 8.14 13.53 6.19
C ARG A 154 6.79 13.21 6.79
N VAL A 155 6.07 14.25 7.19
CA VAL A 155 4.66 14.19 7.57
C VAL A 155 3.82 14.77 6.44
N THR A 156 2.92 13.95 5.88
CA THR A 156 1.98 14.32 4.83
C THR A 156 0.56 14.21 5.38
N ALA A 157 -0.28 15.22 5.10
CA ALA A 157 -1.70 15.14 5.42
C ALA A 157 -2.39 14.13 4.48
N ILE A 158 -3.25 13.30 5.04
CA ILE A 158 -4.10 12.36 4.28
C ILE A 158 -5.56 12.52 4.72
N PRO A 159 -6.55 12.05 3.95
CA PRO A 159 -7.98 12.15 4.28
C PRO A 159 -8.32 11.66 5.69
N ALA A 160 -7.79 10.51 6.11
CA ALA A 160 -8.04 9.93 7.44
C ALA A 160 -7.18 10.54 8.58
N GLY A 161 -6.19 11.38 8.29
CA GLY A 161 -5.27 11.94 9.30
C GLY A 161 -3.89 12.28 8.74
N LEU A 162 -2.84 11.62 9.25
CA LEU A 162 -1.44 11.87 8.91
C LEU A 162 -0.78 10.60 8.35
N TRP A 163 0.29 10.80 7.59
CA TRP A 163 1.13 9.73 7.09
C TRP A 163 2.60 10.12 7.20
N LEU A 164 3.38 9.27 7.86
CA LEU A 164 4.80 9.43 8.15
C LEU A 164 5.61 8.50 7.23
N HIS A 165 6.54 9.06 6.43
CA HIS A 165 7.35 8.34 5.44
C HIS A 165 8.72 9.01 5.19
N ASP A 166 9.64 8.33 4.51
CA ASP A 166 11.05 8.74 4.35
C ASP A 166 11.30 9.74 3.21
N ALA A 167 10.69 9.52 2.04
CA ALA A 167 10.87 10.36 0.85
C ALA A 167 9.58 10.44 0.01
N ASP A 168 9.59 11.24 -1.07
CA ASP A 168 8.44 11.55 -1.92
C ASP A 168 7.59 10.31 -2.28
N PRO A 169 6.25 10.41 -2.29
CA PRO A 169 5.30 9.29 -2.24
C PRO A 169 5.58 8.16 -3.26
N PRO A 170 5.24 6.90 -2.91
CA PRO A 170 5.44 5.74 -3.76
C PRO A 170 4.45 5.77 -4.94
N GLU A 171 4.48 4.72 -5.77
CA GLU A 171 3.68 4.61 -6.99
C GLU A 171 2.19 4.93 -6.75
N PRO A 172 1.47 5.54 -7.72
CA PRO A 172 0.16 6.15 -7.50
C PRO A 172 -0.89 5.23 -6.84
N GLU A 173 -0.88 3.92 -7.12
CA GLU A 173 -1.80 2.95 -6.51
C GLU A 173 -1.58 2.75 -5.01
N LEU A 174 -0.32 2.78 -4.56
CA LEU A 174 0.05 2.66 -3.14
C LEU A 174 -0.37 3.92 -2.39
N THR A 175 -0.13 5.10 -2.99
CA THR A 175 -0.59 6.38 -2.45
C THR A 175 -2.13 6.44 -2.43
N ALA A 176 -2.81 6.02 -3.51
CA ALA A 176 -4.27 5.98 -3.61
C ALA A 176 -4.92 5.08 -2.55
N ARG A 177 -4.28 3.96 -2.17
CA ARG A 177 -4.74 3.10 -1.06
C ARG A 177 -4.78 3.88 0.27
N ILE A 178 -3.74 4.66 0.57
CA ILE A 178 -3.68 5.48 1.80
C ILE A 178 -4.70 6.63 1.74
N LEU A 179 -4.87 7.26 0.57
CA LEU A 179 -5.91 8.27 0.34
C LEU A 179 -7.33 7.70 0.46
N ALA A 180 -7.53 6.41 0.14
CA ALA A 180 -8.80 5.70 0.30
C ALA A 180 -9.06 5.18 1.74
N THR A 181 -8.18 5.47 2.71
CA THR A 181 -8.40 5.09 4.11
C THR A 181 -9.68 5.75 4.65
N TYR A 182 -10.54 4.96 5.30
CA TYR A 182 -11.79 5.44 5.88
C TYR A 182 -11.55 6.55 6.92
N VAL A 183 -12.36 7.60 6.88
CA VAL A 183 -12.22 8.79 7.73
C VAL A 183 -13.14 8.66 8.95
N ASP A 184 -12.57 8.27 10.09
CA ASP A 184 -13.21 8.44 11.40
C ASP A 184 -13.28 9.95 11.72
N HIS A 185 -14.46 10.44 12.12
CA HIS A 185 -14.67 11.87 12.39
C HIS A 185 -14.23 12.34 13.79
N ASP A 186 -13.93 11.42 14.71
CA ASP A 186 -13.50 11.68 16.09
C ASP A 186 -12.04 11.28 16.37
N GLN A 187 -11.46 10.37 15.56
CA GLN A 187 -10.08 9.84 15.71
C GLN A 187 -9.21 10.03 14.45
N PRO A 188 -8.07 10.74 14.52
CA PRO A 188 -7.13 10.83 13.40
C PRO A 188 -6.33 9.52 13.22
N THR A 189 -6.29 9.00 12.01
CA THR A 189 -5.42 7.88 11.62
C THR A 189 -4.00 8.38 11.33
N VAL A 190 -2.99 7.70 11.86
CA VAL A 190 -1.57 7.96 11.63
C VAL A 190 -0.96 6.75 10.93
N VAL A 191 -0.73 6.84 9.63
CA VAL A 191 -0.05 5.81 8.85
C VAL A 191 1.46 5.96 9.03
N ILE A 192 2.16 4.85 9.29
CA ILE A 192 3.60 4.82 9.57
C ILE A 192 4.29 3.92 8.54
N GLY A 193 5.25 4.48 7.81
CA GLY A 193 6.05 3.79 6.80
C GLY A 193 5.40 3.79 5.42
N ARG A 194 6.06 3.10 4.47
CA ARG A 194 5.49 2.74 3.16
C ARG A 194 6.21 1.53 2.55
N PRO A 195 5.56 0.80 1.63
CA PRO A 195 6.25 -0.19 0.79
C PRO A 195 7.27 0.47 -0.15
N GLY A 196 8.31 -0.28 -0.53
CA GLY A 196 9.40 0.19 -1.41
C GLY A 196 10.52 0.99 -0.71
N SER A 197 10.39 1.22 0.59
CA SER A 197 11.35 1.91 1.46
C SER A 197 11.83 1.00 2.61
N PRO A 198 12.90 1.37 3.34
CA PRO A 198 13.24 0.75 4.63
C PRO A 198 12.13 0.95 5.68
N ALA A 199 12.21 0.18 6.77
CA ALA A 199 11.47 0.50 8.00
C ALA A 199 11.87 1.88 8.52
N LEU A 200 10.91 2.65 9.06
CA LEU A 200 11.22 3.92 9.69
C LEU A 200 11.85 3.68 11.08
N PRO A 201 12.90 4.42 11.47
CA PRO A 201 13.42 4.37 12.83
C PRO A 201 12.33 4.79 13.83
N PRO A 202 12.13 4.06 14.95
CA PRO A 202 11.11 4.40 15.93
C PRO A 202 11.29 5.77 16.60
N GLU A 203 12.51 6.25 16.80
CA GLU A 203 12.80 7.48 17.57
C GLU A 203 12.28 8.74 16.85
N PRO A 204 12.62 9.04 15.58
CA PRO A 204 12.05 10.20 14.87
C PRO A 204 10.53 10.13 14.72
N VAL A 205 9.96 8.93 14.57
CA VAL A 205 8.51 8.72 14.51
C VAL A 205 7.87 9.02 15.87
N TYR A 206 8.49 8.57 16.97
CA TYR A 206 8.08 8.91 18.33
C TYR A 206 8.13 10.42 18.56
N ASP A 207 9.22 11.10 18.20
CA ASP A 207 9.42 12.54 18.46
C ASP A 207 8.36 13.39 17.75
N VAL A 208 8.05 13.07 16.48
CA VAL A 208 6.97 13.72 15.74
C VAL A 208 5.61 13.49 16.42
N LEU A 209 5.32 12.28 16.88
CA LEU A 209 4.04 11.98 17.53
C LEU A 209 3.95 12.50 18.98
N GLU A 210 5.07 12.66 19.68
CA GLU A 210 5.18 13.41 20.95
C GLU A 210 4.90 14.90 20.74
N SER A 211 5.39 15.50 19.64
CA SER A 211 5.14 16.93 19.36
C SER A 211 3.65 17.29 19.22
N LEU A 212 2.79 16.31 18.91
CA LEU A 212 1.35 16.50 18.76
C LEU A 212 0.68 17.00 20.05
N PRO A 213 -0.31 17.91 19.95
CA PRO A 213 -1.12 18.32 21.09
C PRO A 213 -1.73 17.13 21.83
N ARG A 214 -1.75 17.17 23.17
CA ARG A 214 -2.21 16.08 24.05
C ARG A 214 -3.62 15.56 23.72
N GLN A 215 -4.49 16.40 23.14
CA GLN A 215 -5.82 16.01 22.70
C GLN A 215 -5.82 15.17 21.41
N ALA A 216 -4.89 15.42 20.49
CA ALA A 216 -4.68 14.60 19.29
C ALA A 216 -4.02 13.27 19.66
N ARG A 217 -2.93 13.29 20.46
CA ARG A 217 -2.25 12.06 20.93
C ARG A 217 -3.19 11.05 21.60
N ARG A 218 -4.18 11.53 22.35
CA ARG A 218 -5.17 10.70 23.07
C ARG A 218 -6.32 10.17 22.20
N ARG A 219 -6.34 10.47 20.90
CA ARG A 219 -7.38 10.07 19.95
C ARG A 219 -6.84 9.41 18.68
N MET A 220 -5.52 9.41 18.50
CA MET A 220 -4.92 8.91 17.27
C MET A 220 -4.82 7.38 17.26
N ILE A 221 -4.99 6.81 16.07
CA ILE A 221 -4.82 5.38 15.80
C ILE A 221 -3.58 5.21 14.90
N LEU A 222 -2.62 4.38 15.30
CA LEU A 222 -1.43 4.09 14.49
C LEU A 222 -1.72 2.95 13.50
N VAL A 223 -1.17 3.04 12.29
CA VAL A 223 -1.36 2.05 11.21
C VAL A 223 -0.02 1.74 10.55
N PRO A 224 0.53 0.52 10.66
CA PRO A 224 1.74 0.14 9.95
C PRO A 224 1.47 -0.04 8.45
N TYR A 225 2.40 0.41 7.61
CA TYR A 225 2.32 0.28 6.16
C TYR A 225 3.71 0.04 5.55
N GLY A 226 3.91 -1.10 4.88
CA GLY A 226 5.20 -1.45 4.26
C GLY A 226 5.96 -2.55 5.01
N PRO A 227 7.31 -2.61 4.88
CA PRO A 227 8.10 -3.79 5.22
C PRO A 227 7.93 -4.33 6.64
N ASP A 228 7.62 -3.45 7.59
CA ASP A 228 7.77 -3.71 9.00
C ASP A 228 6.57 -3.20 9.79
N SER A 229 6.03 -4.07 10.65
CA SER A 229 4.99 -3.74 11.62
C SER A 229 5.57 -3.20 12.95
N THR A 230 6.87 -3.44 13.22
CA THR A 230 7.51 -3.13 14.51
C THR A 230 7.54 -1.65 14.84
N THR A 231 7.71 -0.74 13.86
CA THR A 231 7.81 0.70 14.15
C THR A 231 6.52 1.22 14.80
N ALA A 232 5.35 0.81 14.30
CA ALA A 232 4.07 1.23 14.86
C ALA A 232 3.82 0.63 16.26
N ASP A 233 4.25 -0.62 16.48
CA ASP A 233 4.10 -1.33 17.76
C ASP A 233 5.02 -0.74 18.84
N THR A 234 6.29 -0.54 18.50
CA THR A 234 7.33 0.05 19.36
C THR A 234 6.97 1.48 19.76
N VAL A 235 6.58 2.32 18.79
CA VAL A 235 6.16 3.71 19.08
C VAL A 235 4.85 3.73 19.86
N GLY A 236 3.92 2.80 19.61
CA GLY A 236 2.71 2.61 20.40
C GLY A 236 3.01 2.31 21.88
N GLU A 237 3.93 1.39 22.15
CA GLU A 237 4.37 1.08 23.52
C GLU A 237 5.09 2.27 24.18
N TRP A 238 6.01 2.94 23.46
CA TRP A 238 6.74 4.10 24.01
C TRP A 238 5.83 5.27 24.34
N LEU A 239 4.88 5.60 23.46
CA LEU A 239 3.87 6.63 23.71
C LEU A 239 2.98 6.26 24.90
N ALA A 240 2.53 5.01 24.98
CA ALA A 240 1.71 4.54 26.10
C ALA A 240 2.46 4.63 27.44
N ALA A 241 3.73 4.19 27.47
CA ALA A 241 4.59 4.23 28.63
C ALA A 241 4.95 5.65 29.08
N ARG A 242 5.42 6.50 28.16
CA ARG A 242 5.93 7.86 28.48
C ARG A 242 4.82 8.88 28.74
N THR A 243 3.63 8.71 28.13
CA THR A 243 2.52 9.67 28.26
C THR A 243 1.38 9.23 29.20
N ALA A 244 1.45 8.00 29.73
CA ALA A 244 0.39 7.34 30.49
C ALA A 244 -0.98 7.38 29.77
N ALA A 245 -0.97 7.15 28.45
CA ALA A 245 -2.16 7.09 27.60
C ALA A 245 -2.40 5.65 27.10
N THR A 246 -3.65 5.38 26.72
CA THR A 246 -3.99 4.25 25.84
C THR A 246 -3.68 4.64 24.40
N ILE A 247 -2.91 3.82 23.69
CA ILE A 247 -2.60 4.03 22.26
C ILE A 247 -3.12 2.82 21.47
N ASP A 248 -3.94 3.08 20.45
CA ASP A 248 -4.48 2.04 19.56
C ASP A 248 -3.61 1.89 18.31
N VAL A 249 -3.31 0.64 17.94
CA VAL A 249 -2.55 0.26 16.74
C VAL A 249 -3.36 -0.74 15.92
N MET A 250 -3.46 -0.54 14.61
CA MET A 250 -4.14 -1.47 13.70
C MET A 250 -3.21 -2.60 13.22
N SER A 251 -3.80 -3.72 12.83
CA SER A 251 -3.09 -4.77 12.08
C SER A 251 -3.23 -4.54 10.58
N GLY A 252 -2.32 -3.73 10.05
CA GLY A 252 -2.28 -3.37 8.63
C GLY A 252 -3.30 -2.30 8.22
N VAL A 253 -3.23 -1.94 6.94
CA VAL A 253 -4.02 -0.86 6.34
C VAL A 253 -5.44 -1.29 6.02
N ALA A 254 -6.33 -0.29 5.88
CA ALA A 254 -7.63 -0.49 5.26
C ALA A 254 -7.46 -0.95 3.79
N ASP A 255 -8.32 -1.87 3.39
CA ASP A 255 -8.32 -2.50 2.08
C ASP A 255 -9.76 -2.88 1.69
N THR A 256 -9.98 -3.17 0.42
CA THR A 256 -11.25 -3.70 -0.07
C THR A 256 -11.00 -5.06 -0.69
N ASP A 257 -11.85 -6.04 -0.35
CA ASP A 257 -11.77 -7.38 -0.93
C ASP A 257 -12.58 -7.52 -2.23
N PRO A 258 -12.48 -8.64 -2.97
CA PRO A 258 -13.16 -8.81 -4.26
C PRO A 258 -14.70 -8.74 -4.20
N ALA A 259 -15.31 -8.83 -3.02
CA ALA A 259 -16.75 -8.65 -2.82
C ALA A 259 -17.15 -7.20 -2.49
N GLY A 260 -16.19 -6.27 -2.49
CA GLY A 260 -16.43 -4.87 -2.10
C GLY A 260 -16.44 -4.62 -0.60
N VAL A 261 -16.13 -5.62 0.23
CA VAL A 261 -16.16 -5.51 1.69
C VAL A 261 -14.88 -4.86 2.19
N ALA A 262 -15.02 -3.91 3.12
CA ALA A 262 -13.88 -3.29 3.80
C ALA A 262 -13.22 -4.29 4.75
N VAL A 263 -11.91 -4.48 4.61
CA VAL A 263 -11.11 -5.44 5.38
C VAL A 263 -9.76 -4.83 5.77
N ARG A 264 -9.05 -5.48 6.70
CA ARG A 264 -7.64 -5.17 6.97
C ARG A 264 -6.75 -6.21 6.30
N THR A 265 -5.68 -5.71 5.70
CA THR A 265 -4.69 -6.52 4.97
C THR A 265 -3.31 -6.02 5.37
N MET A 266 -2.41 -6.92 5.78
CA MET A 266 -1.01 -6.52 5.92
C MET A 266 -0.38 -6.37 4.54
N VAL A 267 0.53 -5.39 4.40
CA VAL A 267 1.17 -5.07 3.12
C VAL A 267 2.66 -5.23 3.32
N ASP A 268 3.32 -5.97 2.43
CA ASP A 268 4.72 -6.34 2.58
C ASP A 268 5.70 -5.26 2.09
N ALA A 269 7.00 -5.54 2.19
CA ALA A 269 8.08 -4.65 1.76
C ALA A 269 7.99 -4.19 0.28
N SER A 270 7.39 -4.99 -0.59
CA SER A 270 7.20 -4.71 -2.02
C SER A 270 5.82 -4.11 -2.37
N GLY A 271 4.90 -4.04 -1.40
CA GLY A 271 3.55 -3.50 -1.60
C GLY A 271 2.50 -4.56 -1.88
N HIS A 272 2.86 -5.85 -1.83
CA HIS A 272 1.93 -6.94 -2.04
C HIS A 272 0.99 -7.11 -0.85
N ARG A 273 -0.26 -7.48 -1.16
CA ARG A 273 -1.27 -7.86 -0.16
C ARG A 273 -0.88 -9.19 0.47
N GLY A 274 -0.49 -9.15 1.74
CA GLY A 274 -0.24 -10.32 2.58
C GLY A 274 -1.55 -10.94 3.12
N TRP A 275 -1.43 -11.68 4.21
CA TRP A 275 -2.59 -12.30 4.87
C TRP A 275 -3.48 -11.25 5.57
N ARG A 276 -4.76 -11.61 5.78
CA ARG A 276 -5.72 -10.78 6.54
C ARG A 276 -5.63 -11.15 8.03
N PRO A 277 -5.13 -10.28 8.92
CA PRO A 277 -4.89 -10.64 10.30
C PRO A 277 -6.18 -10.98 11.07
N PHE A 278 -6.03 -11.70 12.19
CA PHE A 278 -7.12 -11.99 13.11
C PHE A 278 -7.33 -10.83 14.09
N ALA A 279 -6.28 -10.43 14.83
CA ALA A 279 -6.28 -9.17 15.56
C ALA A 279 -6.47 -8.01 14.56
N GLN A 280 -7.48 -7.16 14.75
CA GLN A 280 -7.70 -5.95 13.94
C GLN A 280 -7.11 -4.70 14.61
N ARG A 281 -7.24 -4.63 15.95
CA ARG A 281 -6.81 -3.53 16.82
C ARG A 281 -6.13 -4.07 18.06
N LEU A 282 -5.03 -3.43 18.44
CA LEU A 282 -4.33 -3.66 19.70
C LEU A 282 -4.26 -2.34 20.47
N THR A 283 -4.55 -2.40 21.78
CA THR A 283 -4.48 -1.25 22.68
C THR A 283 -3.27 -1.42 23.61
N TYR A 284 -2.31 -0.49 23.50
CA TYR A 284 -1.10 -0.43 24.30
C TYR A 284 -1.33 0.42 25.57
N ARG A 285 -0.73 0.01 26.69
CA ARG A 285 -0.78 0.72 27.99
C ARG A 285 0.57 0.59 28.69
N ALA A 286 0.94 1.59 29.49
CA ALA A 286 2.18 1.60 30.26
C ALA A 286 2.37 0.30 31.08
N GLY A 287 3.49 -0.40 30.87
CA GLY A 287 3.87 -1.60 31.63
C GLY A 287 3.09 -2.88 31.32
N ALA A 288 2.13 -2.86 30.39
CA ALA A 288 1.30 -4.02 30.05
C ALA A 288 1.65 -4.59 28.65
N PRO A 289 1.41 -5.89 28.39
CA PRO A 289 1.40 -6.42 27.03
C PRO A 289 0.29 -5.73 26.19
N PRO A 290 0.42 -5.67 24.85
CA PRO A 290 -0.65 -5.15 24.00
C PRO A 290 -1.89 -6.05 24.08
N GLN A 291 -3.07 -5.45 24.26
CA GLN A 291 -4.33 -6.19 24.34
C GLN A 291 -5.11 -6.09 23.04
N VAL A 292 -5.53 -7.23 22.48
CA VAL A 292 -6.38 -7.26 21.28
C VAL A 292 -7.81 -6.86 21.64
N THR A 293 -8.27 -5.72 21.12
CA THR A 293 -9.58 -5.13 21.44
C THR A 293 -10.61 -5.22 20.31
N GLU A 294 -10.16 -5.43 19.06
CA GLU A 294 -10.99 -5.70 17.88
C GLU A 294 -10.38 -6.91 17.16
N TRP A 295 -11.16 -7.94 16.83
CA TRP A 295 -10.65 -9.19 16.27
C TRP A 295 -11.67 -9.91 15.38
N ARG A 296 -11.15 -10.71 14.44
CA ARG A 296 -11.91 -11.69 13.64
C ARG A 296 -11.74 -13.07 14.27
N ARG A 297 -12.83 -13.84 14.40
CA ARG A 297 -12.79 -15.22 14.88
C ARG A 297 -12.00 -16.12 13.90
N PRO A 298 -10.91 -16.79 14.31
CA PRO A 298 -10.30 -17.85 13.51
C PRO A 298 -11.21 -19.07 13.33
N LEU A 299 -12.07 -19.37 14.32
CA LEU A 299 -12.97 -20.53 14.33
C LEU A 299 -14.42 -20.02 14.45
N PRO A 300 -15.14 -19.74 13.34
CA PRO A 300 -16.38 -18.94 13.37
C PRO A 300 -17.48 -19.49 14.29
N GLU A 301 -17.65 -20.81 14.29
CA GLU A 301 -18.70 -21.54 15.02
C GLU A 301 -18.46 -21.59 16.53
N LEU A 302 -17.23 -21.36 17.01
CA LEU A 302 -16.90 -21.43 18.43
C LEU A 302 -17.19 -20.11 19.15
N PRO A 303 -17.66 -20.14 20.41
CA PRO A 303 -17.78 -18.95 21.22
C PRO A 303 -16.40 -18.35 21.54
N GLY A 304 -16.36 -17.07 21.88
CA GLY A 304 -15.12 -16.42 22.31
C GLY A 304 -15.30 -14.99 22.78
N THR A 305 -14.37 -14.56 23.63
CA THR A 305 -14.40 -13.30 24.39
C THR A 305 -12.98 -12.75 24.50
N GLY A 306 -12.79 -11.44 24.37
CA GLY A 306 -11.48 -10.80 24.60
C GLY A 306 -10.33 -11.29 23.69
N GLY A 307 -10.63 -11.80 22.49
CA GLY A 307 -9.64 -12.39 21.59
C GLY A 307 -9.41 -13.89 21.78
N MET A 308 -9.96 -14.51 22.81
CA MET A 308 -9.82 -15.94 23.11
C MET A 308 -11.06 -16.74 22.68
N GLN A 309 -10.86 -17.89 22.03
CA GLN A 309 -11.89 -18.90 21.78
C GLN A 309 -11.51 -20.19 22.52
N GLN A 310 -12.50 -20.84 23.14
CA GLN A 310 -12.29 -22.15 23.77
C GLN A 310 -12.45 -23.24 22.70
N VAL A 311 -11.51 -24.19 22.64
CA VAL A 311 -11.51 -25.29 21.66
C VAL A 311 -12.12 -26.55 22.30
N ASP A 312 -11.70 -26.88 23.52
CA ASP A 312 -12.30 -27.91 24.38
C ASP A 312 -12.10 -27.55 25.87
N GLU A 313 -12.41 -28.45 26.81
CA GLU A 313 -12.29 -28.19 28.26
C GLU A 313 -10.86 -27.85 28.72
N ARG A 314 -9.82 -28.28 27.98
CA ARG A 314 -8.40 -28.06 28.27
C ARG A 314 -7.79 -27.00 27.36
N TRP A 315 -8.18 -26.95 26.09
CA TRP A 315 -7.51 -26.15 25.06
C TRP A 315 -8.22 -24.86 24.68
N ALA A 316 -7.44 -23.80 24.50
CA ALA A 316 -7.92 -22.50 24.03
C ALA A 316 -6.98 -21.90 22.98
N ILE A 317 -7.56 -21.10 22.07
CA ILE A 317 -6.82 -20.35 21.06
C ILE A 317 -7.01 -18.84 21.30
N GLU A 318 -5.90 -18.14 21.50
CA GLU A 318 -5.86 -16.70 21.73
C GLU A 318 -5.35 -15.99 20.48
N VAL A 319 -6.09 -14.97 20.01
CA VAL A 319 -5.71 -14.12 18.90
C VAL A 319 -4.66 -13.11 19.38
N VAL A 320 -3.49 -13.11 18.74
CA VAL A 320 -2.33 -12.28 19.10
C VAL A 320 -1.83 -11.46 17.90
N ARG A 321 -0.91 -10.52 18.12
CA ARG A 321 -0.38 -9.61 17.09
C ARG A 321 0.10 -10.37 15.83
N CYS A 322 0.90 -11.41 16.02
CA CYS A 322 1.51 -12.21 14.95
C CYS A 322 0.60 -13.28 14.33
N GLY A 323 -0.62 -13.50 14.86
CA GLY A 323 -1.50 -14.59 14.44
C GLY A 323 -2.29 -15.20 15.58
N LEU A 324 -1.98 -16.44 15.93
CA LEU A 324 -2.74 -17.29 16.85
C LEU A 324 -1.81 -17.91 17.88
N TRP A 325 -2.30 -18.10 19.11
CA TRP A 325 -1.60 -18.79 20.19
C TRP A 325 -2.49 -19.91 20.75
N LEU A 326 -2.13 -21.15 20.46
CA LEU A 326 -2.78 -22.35 20.99
C LEU A 326 -2.12 -22.73 22.32
N ARG A 327 -2.89 -22.76 23.40
CA ARG A 327 -2.39 -23.00 24.76
C ARG A 327 -3.40 -23.77 25.61
N LEU A 328 -2.91 -24.30 26.72
CA LEU A 328 -3.76 -24.88 27.74
C LEU A 328 -4.49 -23.80 28.56
N THR A 329 -5.60 -24.20 29.17
CA THR A 329 -6.44 -23.34 30.01
C THR A 329 -5.85 -23.31 31.42
N GLY A 330 -5.27 -22.16 31.79
CA GLY A 330 -4.45 -22.02 32.99
C GLY A 330 -2.93 -22.07 32.75
N ASP A 331 -2.49 -22.02 31.49
CA ASP A 331 -1.06 -21.91 31.13
C ASP A 331 -0.43 -20.57 31.62
N ASP A 332 0.89 -20.57 31.79
CA ASP A 332 1.68 -19.65 32.62
C ASP A 332 1.66 -18.17 32.14
N PRO A 333 1.41 -17.17 33.03
CA PRO A 333 1.52 -15.74 32.70
C PRO A 333 2.90 -15.30 32.19
N ASP A 334 4.00 -16.02 32.49
CA ASP A 334 5.33 -15.73 31.93
C ASP A 334 5.41 -15.81 30.40
N GLN A 335 4.35 -16.32 29.73
CA GLN A 335 4.23 -16.35 28.27
C GLN A 335 3.73 -15.02 27.65
N ASP A 336 3.68 -13.93 28.41
CA ASP A 336 3.33 -12.58 27.93
C ASP A 336 4.19 -12.10 26.75
N ILE A 337 5.37 -12.69 26.54
CA ILE A 337 6.21 -12.51 25.36
C ILE A 337 5.49 -12.84 24.03
N VAL A 338 4.55 -13.79 24.03
CA VAL A 338 3.79 -14.18 22.82
C VAL A 338 2.91 -13.03 22.32
N ARG A 339 2.32 -12.25 23.24
CA ARG A 339 1.51 -11.06 22.93
C ARG A 339 2.36 -9.94 22.30
N ARG A 340 3.68 -9.95 22.57
CA ARG A 340 4.67 -8.97 22.11
C ARG A 340 5.37 -9.36 20.80
N LEU A 341 5.11 -10.54 20.25
CA LEU A 341 5.66 -10.96 18.95
C LEU A 341 5.10 -10.09 17.81
N HIS A 342 5.99 -9.53 16.99
CA HIS A 342 5.64 -8.72 15.83
C HIS A 342 5.01 -9.55 14.70
N ALA A 343 4.24 -8.90 13.83
CA ALA A 343 3.54 -9.55 12.73
C ALA A 343 4.35 -9.50 11.43
N ASP A 344 4.68 -10.67 10.87
CA ASP A 344 5.22 -10.80 9.51
C ASP A 344 4.07 -10.61 8.50
N PRO A 345 4.15 -9.63 7.57
CA PRO A 345 3.14 -9.44 6.52
C PRO A 345 2.90 -10.69 5.64
N ARG A 346 3.88 -11.58 5.52
CA ARG A 346 3.85 -12.76 4.64
C ARG A 346 3.38 -14.03 5.35
N HIS A 347 3.67 -14.18 6.64
CA HIS A 347 3.47 -15.43 7.38
C HIS A 347 2.68 -15.23 8.68
N PRO A 348 1.45 -15.78 8.79
CA PRO A 348 0.80 -15.92 10.09
C PRO A 348 1.56 -16.92 10.95
N LEU A 349 1.74 -16.59 12.23
CA LEU A 349 2.31 -17.51 13.22
C LEU A 349 1.18 -18.21 13.97
N LEU A 350 1.31 -19.53 14.15
CA LEU A 350 0.57 -20.28 15.17
C LEU A 350 1.59 -20.70 16.24
N VAL A 351 1.48 -20.05 17.39
CA VAL A 351 2.35 -20.26 18.55
C VAL A 351 1.76 -21.35 19.44
N LEU A 352 2.60 -22.26 19.91
CA LEU A 352 2.27 -23.34 20.84
C LEU A 352 2.81 -22.98 22.23
N GLY A 353 1.92 -22.92 23.22
CA GLY A 353 2.29 -22.63 24.61
C GLY A 353 3.26 -23.67 25.21
N ALA A 354 3.99 -23.30 26.26
CA ALA A 354 5.07 -24.13 26.78
C ALA A 354 4.56 -25.47 27.34
N ALA A 355 3.43 -25.46 28.05
CA ALA A 355 2.79 -26.68 28.55
C ALA A 355 2.16 -27.50 27.40
N ALA A 356 1.58 -26.83 26.40
CA ALA A 356 1.05 -27.47 25.20
C ALA A 356 2.13 -28.23 24.40
N ALA A 357 3.31 -27.63 24.22
CA ALA A 357 4.42 -28.24 23.49
C ALA A 357 5.01 -29.49 24.19
N ALA A 358 4.78 -29.64 25.50
CA ALA A 358 5.20 -30.78 26.30
C ALA A 358 4.28 -32.01 26.18
N GLU A 359 3.05 -31.85 25.67
CA GLU A 359 2.07 -32.93 25.45
C GLU A 359 1.81 -33.16 23.94
N PRO A 360 2.80 -33.65 23.17
CA PRO A 360 2.75 -33.61 21.70
C PRO A 360 1.57 -34.37 21.08
N ALA A 361 1.11 -35.47 21.65
CA ALA A 361 0.02 -36.27 21.07
C ALA A 361 -1.32 -35.50 21.08
N ASP A 362 -1.71 -34.97 22.24
CA ASP A 362 -2.91 -34.16 22.43
C ASP A 362 -2.79 -32.85 21.64
N ALA A 363 -1.63 -32.19 21.74
CA ALA A 363 -1.36 -30.94 21.04
C ALA A 363 -1.49 -31.07 19.52
N LEU A 364 -1.07 -32.20 18.94
CA LEU A 364 -1.16 -32.44 17.50
C LEU A 364 -2.58 -32.73 17.03
N ALA A 365 -3.37 -33.50 17.79
CA ALA A 365 -4.77 -33.74 17.46
C ALA A 365 -5.58 -32.43 17.47
N VAL A 366 -5.31 -31.54 18.43
CA VAL A 366 -5.94 -30.21 18.51
C VAL A 366 -5.42 -29.28 17.42
N LEU A 367 -4.11 -29.27 17.14
CA LEU A 367 -3.51 -28.47 16.07
C LEU A 367 -4.08 -28.83 14.69
N ASP A 368 -4.17 -30.12 14.37
CA ASP A 368 -4.77 -30.60 13.12
C ASP A 368 -6.22 -30.15 12.98
N SER A 369 -7.01 -30.30 14.05
CA SER A 369 -8.42 -29.89 14.11
C SER A 369 -8.61 -28.37 13.93
N VAL A 370 -7.74 -27.56 14.55
CA VAL A 370 -7.74 -26.11 14.39
C VAL A 370 -7.36 -25.71 12.97
N VAL A 371 -6.24 -26.23 12.43
CA VAL A 371 -5.73 -25.82 11.12
C VAL A 371 -6.66 -26.27 9.99
N ALA A 372 -7.35 -27.40 10.12
CA ALA A 372 -8.38 -27.85 9.18
C ALA A 372 -9.61 -26.90 9.10
N GLN A 373 -9.85 -26.09 10.13
CA GLN A 373 -10.92 -25.09 10.16
C GLN A 373 -10.47 -23.68 9.72
N LEU A 374 -9.15 -23.43 9.63
CA LEU A 374 -8.64 -22.13 9.18
C LEU A 374 -8.84 -21.94 7.66
N PRO A 375 -9.15 -20.71 7.20
CA PRO A 375 -9.19 -20.41 5.76
C PRO A 375 -7.87 -20.75 5.06
N SER A 376 -7.94 -21.24 3.82
CA SER A 376 -6.76 -21.64 3.02
C SER A 376 -5.74 -20.50 2.81
N SER A 377 -6.20 -19.25 2.81
CA SER A 377 -5.36 -18.04 2.78
C SER A 377 -4.58 -17.76 4.08
N ILE A 378 -4.80 -18.57 5.12
CA ILE A 378 -4.10 -18.55 6.40
C ILE A 378 -3.30 -19.84 6.60
N SER A 379 -3.91 -21.01 6.36
CA SER A 379 -3.25 -22.30 6.60
C SER A 379 -2.13 -22.63 5.61
N GLY A 380 -2.17 -22.11 4.37
CA GLY A 380 -1.08 -22.23 3.39
C GLY A 380 0.23 -21.52 3.80
N PRO A 381 0.22 -20.22 4.14
CA PRO A 381 1.43 -19.49 4.55
C PRO A 381 1.82 -19.64 6.03
N LEU A 382 1.09 -20.45 6.81
CA LEU A 382 1.24 -20.59 8.27
C LEU A 382 2.63 -21.10 8.66
N ARG A 383 3.18 -20.55 9.76
CA ARG A 383 4.40 -21.08 10.40
C ARG A 383 4.12 -21.44 11.86
N LEU A 384 4.71 -22.55 12.32
CA LEU A 384 4.59 -22.99 13.71
C LEU A 384 5.74 -22.47 14.58
N VAL A 385 5.42 -22.01 15.78
CA VAL A 385 6.38 -21.50 16.76
C VAL A 385 6.16 -22.16 18.12
N VAL A 386 7.21 -22.61 18.80
CA VAL A 386 7.15 -22.99 20.22
C VAL A 386 7.69 -21.87 21.11
N THR A 387 7.09 -21.67 22.29
CA THR A 387 7.53 -20.60 23.22
C THR A 387 8.83 -20.91 23.95
N ARG A 388 9.23 -22.19 24.01
CA ARG A 388 10.51 -22.67 24.56
C ARG A 388 11.02 -23.83 23.68
N PRO A 389 12.34 -24.05 23.57
CA PRO A 389 12.89 -25.21 22.88
C PRO A 389 12.33 -26.53 23.41
N LEU A 390 12.04 -27.46 22.51
CA LEU A 390 11.54 -28.79 22.84
C LEU A 390 12.65 -29.63 23.50
N ALA A 391 12.31 -30.36 24.56
CA ALA A 391 13.19 -31.41 25.09
C ALA A 391 13.29 -32.58 24.09
N ASP A 392 14.44 -33.27 24.04
CA ASP A 392 14.76 -34.28 23.03
C ASP A 392 13.68 -35.35 22.81
N ARG A 393 13.03 -35.79 23.90
CA ARG A 393 11.92 -36.76 23.85
C ARG A 393 10.67 -36.23 23.16
N ALA A 394 10.40 -34.93 23.22
CA ALA A 394 9.30 -34.29 22.50
C ALA A 394 9.70 -33.97 21.05
N ALA A 395 10.95 -33.55 20.81
CA ALA A 395 11.45 -33.24 19.47
C ALA A 395 11.24 -34.38 18.47
N ALA A 396 11.43 -35.63 18.90
CA ALA A 396 11.14 -36.81 18.08
C ALA A 396 9.66 -36.92 17.62
N ALA A 397 8.70 -36.54 18.46
CA ALA A 397 7.27 -36.53 18.07
C ALA A 397 6.96 -35.35 17.13
N TRP A 398 7.50 -34.17 17.44
CA TRP A 398 7.37 -32.96 16.63
C TRP A 398 8.11 -33.05 15.26
N SER A 399 8.98 -34.04 15.04
CA SER A 399 9.60 -34.29 13.72
C SER A 399 8.60 -34.62 12.60
N SER A 400 7.45 -35.21 12.94
CA SER A 400 6.36 -35.49 11.99
C SER A 400 5.66 -34.22 11.46
N VAL A 401 5.96 -33.08 12.08
CA VAL A 401 5.22 -31.81 11.97
C VAL A 401 5.96 -30.85 11.04
N THR A 402 7.30 -30.90 11.02
CA THR A 402 8.13 -30.12 10.10
C THR A 402 7.87 -30.50 8.64
N GLY A 403 7.67 -31.79 8.37
CA GLY A 403 7.26 -32.30 7.06
C GLY A 403 5.82 -31.94 6.64
N ARG A 404 5.00 -31.39 7.54
CA ARG A 404 3.60 -30.99 7.29
C ARG A 404 3.40 -29.48 7.20
N TYR A 405 4.13 -28.71 8.02
CA TYR A 405 3.94 -27.26 8.18
C TYR A 405 5.22 -26.44 7.95
N GLY A 406 6.28 -27.05 7.41
CA GLY A 406 7.59 -26.41 7.27
C GLY A 406 8.35 -26.35 8.60
N PRO A 407 9.56 -25.76 8.61
CA PRO A 407 10.44 -25.79 9.78
C PRO A 407 9.80 -25.10 10.99
N MET A 408 9.87 -25.77 12.15
CA MET A 408 9.39 -25.22 13.41
C MET A 408 10.36 -24.16 13.94
N LEU A 409 9.80 -23.09 14.49
CA LEU A 409 10.57 -21.98 15.03
C LEU A 409 10.46 -21.95 16.56
N THR A 410 11.39 -21.29 17.24
CA THR A 410 11.34 -20.99 18.68
C THR A 410 11.48 -19.50 18.93
N ILE A 411 10.84 -18.99 19.98
CA ILE A 411 11.09 -17.63 20.47
C ILE A 411 12.52 -17.57 21.06
N VAL A 412 13.26 -16.49 20.79
CA VAL A 412 14.60 -16.24 21.33
C VAL A 412 14.69 -14.79 21.80
N GLY A 413 14.77 -14.58 23.11
CA GLY A 413 14.82 -13.24 23.70
C GLY A 413 13.55 -12.41 23.46
N PRO A 414 13.62 -11.07 23.60
CA PRO A 414 12.45 -10.21 23.46
C PRO A 414 12.06 -10.00 21.99
N GLY A 415 11.13 -10.82 21.50
CA GLY A 415 10.40 -10.56 20.24
C GLY A 415 10.98 -11.23 18.98
N HIS A 416 12.16 -11.83 19.05
CA HIS A 416 12.73 -12.56 17.91
C HIS A 416 12.28 -14.03 17.88
N VAL A 417 12.20 -14.57 16.67
CA VAL A 417 11.83 -15.96 16.37
C VAL A 417 12.90 -16.54 15.46
N VAL A 418 13.42 -17.72 15.81
CA VAL A 418 14.55 -18.37 15.13
C VAL A 418 14.18 -19.81 14.80
N GLU A 419 14.68 -20.32 13.68
CA GLU A 419 14.47 -21.72 13.26
C GLU A 419 15.13 -22.70 14.24
N LEU A 420 14.42 -23.78 14.60
CA LEU A 420 15.00 -24.86 15.40
C LEU A 420 15.97 -25.67 14.52
N PRO A 421 17.19 -25.98 15.01
CA PRO A 421 18.16 -26.75 14.22
C PRO A 421 17.64 -28.16 13.95
N ASP A 422 17.59 -28.53 12.67
CA ASP A 422 17.10 -29.83 12.24
C ASP A 422 18.06 -30.96 12.65
N GLN A 423 17.62 -31.80 13.59
CA GLN A 423 18.38 -32.97 14.05
C GLN A 423 18.23 -34.20 13.13
N SER A 424 17.55 -34.08 11.98
CA SER A 424 17.37 -35.18 11.02
C SER A 424 18.67 -35.69 10.41
N HIS A 425 19.74 -34.89 10.46
CA HIS A 425 21.09 -35.32 10.10
C HIS A 425 22.04 -35.26 11.32
N PRO A 426 22.51 -36.41 11.85
CA PRO A 426 23.74 -36.41 12.62
C PRO A 426 24.89 -36.07 11.65
N GLU A 427 25.39 -34.83 11.73
CA GLU A 427 26.68 -34.49 11.13
C GLU A 427 27.72 -35.46 11.69
N ALA A 428 28.24 -36.35 10.84
CA ALA A 428 29.12 -37.42 11.29
C ALA A 428 30.36 -36.79 11.94
N PRO A 429 30.65 -37.06 13.23
CA PRO A 429 31.65 -36.31 13.97
C PRO A 429 33.00 -36.46 13.28
N LEU A 430 33.51 -35.35 12.75
CA LEU A 430 34.78 -35.30 12.03
C LEU A 430 35.86 -35.90 12.93
N ALA A 431 36.41 -37.03 12.48
CA ALA A 431 37.38 -37.79 13.26
C ALA A 431 38.55 -36.87 13.65
N PRO A 432 38.99 -36.85 14.92
CA PRO A 432 40.05 -35.96 15.35
C PRO A 432 41.32 -36.28 14.56
N LEU A 433 41.78 -35.32 13.75
CA LEU A 433 43.06 -35.41 13.07
C LEU A 433 44.16 -35.46 14.13
N SER A 434 44.75 -36.65 14.30
CA SER A 434 45.85 -36.88 15.25
C SER A 434 46.97 -35.88 15.01
N ALA A 435 47.30 -35.11 16.05
CA ALA A 435 48.50 -34.28 16.03
C ALA A 435 49.74 -35.18 15.97
N ASP A 436 50.64 -34.92 15.03
CA ASP A 436 52.03 -35.38 15.12
C ASP A 436 52.87 -34.32 15.86
N ALA A 437 53.88 -34.75 16.60
CA ALA A 437 54.35 -34.03 17.77
C ALA A 437 55.83 -33.61 17.72
N SER A 438 56.14 -32.44 18.31
CA SER A 438 57.49 -32.10 18.77
C SER A 438 57.45 -31.09 19.93
N PRO A 439 58.46 -31.09 20.82
CA PRO A 439 58.15 -31.15 22.25
C PRO A 439 58.40 -29.85 23.05
N PRO A 440 57.76 -29.69 24.22
CA PRO A 440 58.02 -28.58 25.14
C PRO A 440 59.34 -28.77 25.91
N ARG A 441 59.99 -27.65 26.27
CA ARG A 441 61.03 -27.62 27.31
C ARG A 441 60.43 -27.09 28.62
N GLN A 442 60.53 -27.89 29.68
CA GLN A 442 60.25 -27.44 31.04
C GLN A 442 61.49 -26.75 31.65
N ALA A 443 61.25 -25.71 32.44
CA ALA A 443 62.00 -25.40 33.66
C ALA A 443 61.02 -24.71 34.62
N ALA A 444 61.00 -25.10 35.89
CA ALA A 444 60.04 -24.60 36.87
C ALA A 444 60.67 -23.57 37.82
N SER A 445 59.84 -22.73 38.45
CA SER A 445 60.16 -22.15 39.76
C SER A 445 58.89 -21.82 40.56
N THR A 446 59.05 -21.72 41.88
CA THR A 446 57.99 -21.78 42.90
C THR A 446 57.42 -20.42 43.33
N VAL A 447 56.21 -20.45 43.89
CA VAL A 447 55.53 -19.33 44.59
C VAL A 447 56.02 -19.23 46.05
N PRO A 448 56.19 -18.01 46.58
CA PRO A 448 55.48 -17.58 47.81
C PRO A 448 54.88 -16.16 47.70
N ALA A 449 54.18 -15.67 48.73
CA ALA A 449 53.34 -14.47 48.68
C ALA A 449 53.60 -13.45 49.82
N GLU A 450 53.08 -12.22 49.63
CA GLU A 450 52.92 -11.12 50.61
C GLU A 450 54.22 -10.45 51.17
N PRO A 451 54.16 -9.21 51.75
CA PRO A 451 52.99 -8.47 52.27
C PRO A 451 52.83 -6.99 51.82
N VAL A 452 51.78 -6.35 52.35
CA VAL A 452 51.37 -4.93 52.17
C VAL A 452 52.04 -4.00 53.19
N PRO A 453 52.23 -2.69 52.88
CA PRO A 453 52.16 -1.66 53.93
C PRO A 453 51.31 -0.41 53.60
N SER A 454 50.66 0.12 54.63
CA SER A 454 50.06 1.48 54.75
C SER A 454 51.06 2.44 55.45
N ALA A 455 50.93 3.77 55.50
CA ALA A 455 50.12 4.79 54.80
C ALA A 455 50.66 6.22 55.12
N GLU A 456 50.21 7.24 54.37
CA GLU A 456 50.15 8.69 54.73
C GLU A 456 51.47 9.46 55.04
N PRO A 457 51.51 10.83 55.13
CA PRO A 457 50.42 11.82 55.20
C PRO A 457 50.48 13.02 54.21
N VAL A 458 49.54 13.98 54.38
CA VAL A 458 49.36 15.25 53.61
C VAL A 458 50.28 16.39 54.11
N PRO A 459 50.44 17.50 53.34
CA PRO A 459 49.77 18.75 53.76
C PRO A 459 49.25 19.66 52.61
N SER A 460 48.43 20.67 52.97
CA SER A 460 47.94 21.79 52.13
C SER A 460 49.04 22.84 51.82
N ALA A 461 48.89 23.90 51.00
CA ALA A 461 47.74 24.59 50.38
C ALA A 461 48.18 25.21 48.99
N GLU A 462 47.68 26.30 48.36
CA GLU A 462 46.72 27.40 48.62
C GLU A 462 46.15 27.94 47.26
N PRO A 463 45.13 28.85 47.21
CA PRO A 463 44.35 29.16 45.99
C PRO A 463 44.57 30.55 45.33
N VAL A 464 44.25 30.69 44.03
CA VAL A 464 44.22 31.96 43.27
C VAL A 464 43.30 31.84 42.03
N PRO A 465 42.64 32.90 41.52
CA PRO A 465 41.74 33.89 42.15
C PRO A 465 40.30 33.82 41.59
N SER A 466 39.41 34.74 41.99
CA SER A 466 38.00 34.83 41.52
C SER A 466 37.57 36.28 41.21
N ALA A 467 37.02 36.50 40.00
CA ALA A 467 36.28 37.69 39.50
C ALA A 467 35.80 37.35 38.05
N GLU A 468 34.69 37.86 37.47
CA GLU A 468 33.66 38.85 37.84
C GLU A 468 32.23 38.32 37.51
N PRO A 469 31.14 38.94 38.00
CA PRO A 469 29.77 38.41 37.90
C PRO A 469 29.02 38.79 36.60
N VAL A 470 28.11 37.90 36.18
CA VAL A 470 27.08 38.15 35.16
C VAL A 470 25.84 38.75 35.86
N PRO A 471 25.15 39.78 35.30
CA PRO A 471 24.09 40.50 36.00
C PRO A 471 22.85 39.66 36.30
N SER A 472 22.26 39.86 37.49
CA SER A 472 20.98 39.29 37.89
C SER A 472 19.82 39.83 37.05
N ALA A 473 18.85 38.97 36.76
CA ALA A 473 17.56 39.40 36.20
C ALA A 473 16.75 40.23 37.22
N GLU A 474 15.98 41.18 36.71
CA GLU A 474 15.21 42.15 37.49
C GLU A 474 13.95 41.51 38.13
N PRO A 475 13.61 41.83 39.40
CA PRO A 475 12.45 41.24 40.07
C PRO A 475 11.13 41.81 39.54
N ILE A 476 10.24 40.93 39.10
CA ILE A 476 8.88 41.28 38.68
C ILE A 476 8.09 41.82 39.90
N PRO A 477 7.39 42.97 39.79
CA PRO A 477 6.68 43.57 40.92
C PRO A 477 5.48 42.72 41.39
N PRO A 478 5.12 42.79 42.68
CA PRO A 478 3.99 42.03 43.22
C PRO A 478 2.65 42.59 42.74
N ALA A 479 1.78 41.72 42.24
CA ALA A 479 0.38 42.04 41.99
C ALA A 479 -0.42 41.95 43.30
N GLU A 480 -0.76 43.11 43.88
CA GLU A 480 -1.59 43.20 45.08
C GLU A 480 -3.10 43.22 44.74
N LEU A 481 -3.93 43.01 45.76
CA LEU A 481 -5.40 43.12 45.78
C LEU A 481 -6.18 42.03 45.01
N ALA A 482 -6.50 40.96 45.75
CA ALA A 482 -7.58 40.04 45.42
C ALA A 482 -8.97 40.68 45.59
N VAL A 483 -9.96 40.15 44.88
CA VAL A 483 -11.39 40.36 45.15
C VAL A 483 -11.96 39.01 45.62
N PRO A 484 -12.71 38.93 46.73
CA PRO A 484 -13.05 37.65 47.34
C PRO A 484 -14.11 36.88 46.54
N VAL A 485 -13.90 35.57 46.39
CA VAL A 485 -14.92 34.62 45.90
C VAL A 485 -15.60 33.98 47.10
N GLU A 486 -16.94 33.98 47.10
CA GLU A 486 -17.80 33.48 48.17
C GLU A 486 -17.77 31.94 48.24
N PRO A 487 -17.76 31.31 49.44
CA PRO A 487 -17.56 29.87 49.56
C PRO A 487 -18.80 29.05 49.15
N LEU A 488 -18.57 27.99 48.38
CA LEU A 488 -19.59 26.99 48.03
C LEU A 488 -20.12 26.27 49.30
N PRO A 489 -21.45 26.13 49.46
CA PRO A 489 -22.02 25.27 50.51
C PRO A 489 -21.73 23.79 50.20
N GLY A 490 -21.36 23.04 51.24
CA GLY A 490 -20.81 21.69 51.09
C GLY A 490 -21.82 20.61 50.67
N SER A 491 -21.35 19.64 49.88
CA SER A 491 -22.10 18.45 49.50
C SER A 491 -22.38 17.53 50.69
N GLY A 492 -23.66 17.32 51.00
CA GLY A 492 -24.09 16.24 51.89
C GLY A 492 -23.96 14.84 51.27
N PRO A 493 -24.07 13.76 52.07
CA PRO A 493 -23.95 12.39 51.58
C PRO A 493 -25.12 11.98 50.69
N VAL A 494 -24.83 11.11 49.72
CA VAL A 494 -25.81 10.55 48.77
C VAL A 494 -26.65 9.46 49.45
N PRO A 495 -27.99 9.51 49.36
CA PRO A 495 -28.85 8.38 49.67
C PRO A 495 -29.07 7.51 48.42
N ASP A 496 -28.90 6.20 48.54
CA ASP A 496 -29.27 5.24 47.49
C ASP A 496 -30.75 5.35 47.10
N ARG A 497 -31.05 5.13 45.82
CA ARG A 497 -32.42 4.87 45.35
C ARG A 497 -32.46 3.69 44.40
N HIS A 498 -33.46 2.85 44.61
CA HIS A 498 -33.75 1.67 43.81
C HIS A 498 -34.07 2.02 42.36
N ALA A 499 -33.82 1.07 41.46
CA ALA A 499 -34.28 1.14 40.08
C ALA A 499 -35.76 0.76 39.98
N ASP A 500 -36.57 1.65 39.42
CA ASP A 500 -37.90 1.34 38.88
C ASP A 500 -37.79 1.01 37.37
N PRO A 501 -38.67 0.14 36.81
CA PRO A 501 -38.55 -0.35 35.44
C PRO A 501 -38.99 0.67 34.38
N ILE A 502 -38.36 0.60 33.20
CA ILE A 502 -38.68 1.42 32.02
C ILE A 502 -39.96 0.90 31.35
N PRO A 503 -40.98 1.74 31.08
CA PRO A 503 -42.14 1.35 30.28
C PRO A 503 -41.84 1.36 28.78
N GLU A 504 -42.43 0.43 28.03
CA GLU A 504 -42.27 0.32 26.58
C GLU A 504 -42.98 1.46 25.82
N PRO A 505 -42.44 1.92 24.67
CA PRO A 505 -43.05 3.00 23.89
C PRO A 505 -44.32 2.53 23.17
N SER A 506 -45.45 3.17 23.48
CA SER A 506 -46.71 2.95 22.75
C SER A 506 -46.64 3.48 21.32
N ALA A 507 -47.19 2.72 20.37
CA ALA A 507 -47.28 3.12 18.97
C ALA A 507 -48.20 4.34 18.79
N VAL A 508 -47.79 5.30 17.96
CA VAL A 508 -48.60 6.46 17.56
C VAL A 508 -49.02 6.30 16.11
N ASP A 509 -50.33 6.19 15.89
CA ASP A 509 -50.94 5.88 14.60
C ASP A 509 -51.11 7.16 13.76
N LEU A 510 -50.14 7.45 12.88
CA LEU A 510 -50.13 8.65 12.04
C LEU A 510 -50.93 8.45 10.74
N ARG A 511 -52.23 8.69 10.82
CA ARG A 511 -53.11 8.84 9.66
C ARG A 511 -52.69 10.04 8.80
N ILE A 512 -52.37 9.79 7.53
CA ILE A 512 -52.09 10.82 6.52
C ILE A 512 -53.35 11.06 5.68
N GLU A 513 -53.87 12.29 5.67
CA GLU A 513 -54.86 12.72 4.69
C GLU A 513 -54.19 13.22 3.39
N PRO A 514 -54.72 12.90 2.20
CA PRO A 514 -54.18 13.37 0.93
C PRO A 514 -54.64 14.80 0.59
N ALA A 515 -53.71 15.68 0.28
CA ALA A 515 -53.99 17.05 -0.18
C ALA A 515 -54.63 17.08 -1.59
N PRO A 516 -55.46 18.10 -1.91
CA PRO A 516 -56.20 18.18 -3.17
C PRO A 516 -55.32 18.54 -4.39
N ARG A 517 -55.81 18.17 -5.58
CA ARG A 517 -55.19 18.53 -6.88
C ARG A 517 -55.52 19.98 -7.26
N PRO A 518 -54.62 20.72 -7.92
CA PRO A 518 -54.95 21.97 -8.59
C PRO A 518 -55.68 21.73 -9.92
N GLU A 519 -56.58 22.64 -10.28
CA GLU A 519 -57.29 22.67 -11.58
C GLU A 519 -56.49 23.45 -12.65
N PRO A 520 -56.71 23.20 -13.95
CA PRO A 520 -56.01 23.91 -15.01
C PRO A 520 -56.57 25.32 -15.25
N ILE A 521 -55.69 26.31 -15.34
CA ILE A 521 -56.05 27.68 -15.73
C ILE A 521 -55.99 27.80 -17.25
N SER A 522 -57.13 28.05 -17.89
CA SER A 522 -57.19 28.57 -19.26
C SER A 522 -56.94 30.08 -19.25
N GLY A 523 -56.16 30.59 -20.21
CA GLY A 523 -55.93 32.01 -20.41
C GLY A 523 -55.58 32.28 -21.87
N ASP A 524 -56.37 33.12 -22.53
CA ASP A 524 -56.26 33.36 -23.97
C ASP A 524 -54.99 34.12 -24.37
N GLY A 525 -54.54 33.86 -25.60
CA GLY A 525 -53.31 34.42 -26.15
C GLY A 525 -53.41 35.87 -26.62
N LEU A 526 -52.25 36.45 -26.93
CA LEU A 526 -52.11 37.67 -27.72
C LEU A 526 -51.07 37.41 -28.81
N HIS A 527 -51.51 37.48 -30.07
CA HIS A 527 -50.61 37.51 -31.23
C HIS A 527 -49.87 38.85 -31.27
N VAL A 528 -48.55 38.82 -31.44
CA VAL A 528 -47.73 39.98 -31.82
C VAL A 528 -46.73 39.54 -32.87
N GLU A 529 -46.88 40.04 -34.10
CA GLU A 529 -45.86 39.94 -35.14
C GLU A 529 -44.82 41.07 -34.98
N PRO A 530 -43.53 40.78 -35.21
CA PRO A 530 -42.56 41.75 -35.68
C PRO A 530 -42.26 41.52 -37.18
N VAL A 531 -42.31 42.59 -37.97
CA VAL A 531 -41.94 42.63 -39.40
C VAL A 531 -40.58 43.34 -39.54
N LEU A 532 -39.90 43.18 -40.69
CA LEU A 532 -38.60 43.76 -41.08
C LEU A 532 -37.38 43.07 -40.43
N ASP A 533 -36.24 42.89 -41.09
CA ASP A 533 -35.90 42.99 -42.53
C ASP A 533 -34.64 42.12 -42.83
N PRO A 534 -34.40 41.68 -44.08
CA PRO A 534 -33.25 40.84 -44.42
C PRO A 534 -31.95 41.66 -44.60
N MET A 535 -30.93 41.38 -43.78
CA MET A 535 -29.59 41.97 -43.90
C MET A 535 -28.66 41.05 -44.74
N PRO A 536 -27.79 41.58 -45.64
CA PRO A 536 -27.27 40.82 -46.78
C PRO A 536 -25.97 40.03 -46.55
N ASP A 537 -25.70 39.08 -47.46
CA ASP A 537 -24.47 38.28 -47.51
C ASP A 537 -23.17 39.12 -47.55
N PRO A 538 -22.15 38.78 -46.73
CA PRO A 538 -20.79 39.26 -46.92
C PRO A 538 -20.16 38.55 -48.12
N ARG A 539 -19.85 39.31 -49.17
CA ARG A 539 -19.22 38.81 -50.40
C ARG A 539 -17.86 38.17 -50.14
N THR A 540 -17.58 37.08 -50.84
CA THR A 540 -16.24 36.50 -50.97
C THR A 540 -15.34 37.38 -51.83
N ASP A 541 -14.16 37.72 -51.33
CA ASP A 541 -13.02 38.19 -52.13
C ASP A 541 -11.73 37.44 -51.73
N PRO A 542 -10.73 37.29 -52.62
CA PRO A 542 -9.72 36.24 -52.49
C PRO A 542 -8.53 36.60 -51.58
N VAL A 543 -8.11 35.64 -50.75
CA VAL A 543 -6.89 35.73 -49.93
C VAL A 543 -5.63 35.66 -50.84
N PRO A 544 -4.67 36.59 -50.73
CA PRO A 544 -3.43 36.55 -51.50
C PRO A 544 -2.53 35.36 -51.14
N LYS A 545 -1.80 34.83 -52.13
CA LYS A 545 -0.70 33.86 -51.88
C LYS A 545 0.55 34.59 -51.39
N PRO A 546 1.14 34.23 -50.23
CA PRO A 546 2.52 34.59 -49.90
C PRO A 546 3.49 33.79 -50.80
N VAL A 547 4.61 34.40 -51.17
CA VAL A 547 5.65 33.76 -51.99
C VAL A 547 6.74 33.15 -51.09
N THR A 548 7.37 32.09 -51.59
CA THR A 548 8.51 31.35 -51.01
C THR A 548 9.68 32.25 -50.60
N GLY A 549 10.41 31.91 -49.52
CA GLY A 549 11.81 32.37 -49.41
C GLY A 549 12.41 32.61 -48.02
N VAL A 550 12.49 31.59 -47.15
CA VAL A 550 13.55 31.53 -46.11
C VAL A 550 14.15 30.12 -46.13
N ALA A 551 15.46 30.02 -46.37
CA ALA A 551 16.16 28.74 -46.40
C ALA A 551 16.54 28.30 -44.98
N VAL A 552 15.92 27.24 -44.49
CA VAL A 552 16.38 26.52 -43.30
C VAL A 552 17.37 25.44 -43.75
N LEU A 553 18.56 25.41 -43.15
CA LEU A 553 19.56 24.39 -43.43
C LEU A 553 19.05 23.01 -42.98
N PRO A 554 19.24 21.93 -43.77
CA PRO A 554 18.84 20.61 -43.35
C PRO A 554 19.66 20.18 -42.12
N SER A 555 18.97 19.93 -41.01
CA SER A 555 19.55 19.17 -39.90
C SER A 555 19.80 17.74 -40.39
N PRO A 556 20.91 17.07 -40.00
CA PRO A 556 21.22 15.75 -40.50
C PRO A 556 20.14 14.76 -40.07
N GLU A 557 19.36 14.30 -41.03
CA GLU A 557 18.35 13.27 -40.84
C GLU A 557 19.08 11.96 -40.49
N LEU A 558 18.95 11.55 -39.23
CA LEU A 558 19.62 10.37 -38.71
C LEU A 558 18.87 9.14 -39.24
N VAL A 559 19.27 8.67 -40.42
CA VAL A 559 18.73 7.47 -41.08
C VAL A 559 19.06 6.25 -40.21
N VAL A 560 18.21 5.99 -39.23
CA VAL A 560 18.16 4.71 -38.53
C VAL A 560 17.74 3.68 -39.56
N PRO A 561 18.54 2.64 -39.85
CA PRO A 561 18.13 1.62 -40.81
C PRO A 561 16.92 0.87 -40.26
N SER A 562 15.78 1.02 -40.94
CA SER A 562 14.57 0.27 -40.64
C SER A 562 14.77 -1.21 -40.92
N MET A 563 15.31 -1.95 -39.94
CA MET A 563 15.11 -3.40 -39.86
C MET A 563 13.61 -3.64 -39.68
N GLY A 564 12.93 -3.85 -40.80
CA GLY A 564 11.49 -4.00 -40.87
C GLY A 564 11.03 -5.28 -40.19
N TRP A 565 10.68 -5.16 -38.90
CA TRP A 565 9.85 -6.14 -38.22
C TRP A 565 8.62 -5.40 -37.68
N GLU A 566 7.45 -5.75 -38.22
CA GLU A 566 6.18 -5.37 -37.60
C GLU A 566 5.88 -6.40 -36.50
N PRO A 567 5.56 -5.98 -35.27
CA PRO A 567 5.20 -6.92 -34.21
C PRO A 567 3.92 -7.65 -34.63
N SER A 568 4.01 -8.97 -34.82
CA SER A 568 2.99 -9.76 -35.53
C SER A 568 1.63 -9.84 -34.83
N PHE A 569 1.52 -9.31 -33.60
CA PHE A 569 0.28 -9.20 -32.84
C PHE A 569 0.18 -7.78 -32.23
N PRO A 570 -0.89 -7.02 -32.50
CA PRO A 570 -1.11 -5.73 -31.85
C PRO A 570 -1.52 -5.92 -30.37
N GLY A 571 -1.26 -4.92 -29.53
CA GLY A 571 -1.50 -4.95 -28.08
C GLY A 571 -2.97 -5.04 -27.63
N ASN A 572 -3.91 -5.24 -28.57
CA ASN A 572 -5.34 -5.46 -28.35
C ASN A 572 -5.83 -6.79 -28.96
N HIS A 573 -4.93 -7.73 -29.28
CA HIS A 573 -5.28 -9.00 -29.90
C HIS A 573 -6.30 -9.82 -29.07
N SER A 574 -7.38 -10.24 -29.74
CA SER A 574 -8.34 -11.21 -29.23
C SER A 574 -8.38 -12.43 -30.14
N SER A 575 -8.43 -13.62 -29.56
CA SER A 575 -8.61 -14.86 -30.32
C SER A 575 -9.97 -14.87 -31.04
N THR A 576 -10.04 -15.59 -32.16
CA THR A 576 -11.27 -15.88 -32.90
C THR A 576 -11.89 -17.22 -32.47
N PRO A 577 -13.19 -17.46 -32.73
CA PRO A 577 -13.82 -18.76 -32.46
C PRO A 577 -13.12 -19.94 -33.15
N HIS A 578 -12.57 -19.73 -34.35
CA HIS A 578 -11.82 -20.74 -35.10
C HIS A 578 -10.50 -21.10 -34.40
N GLU A 579 -9.75 -20.11 -33.91
CA GLU A 579 -8.52 -20.37 -33.15
C GLU A 579 -8.79 -21.05 -31.81
N ARG A 580 -9.87 -20.65 -31.11
CA ARG A 580 -10.34 -21.33 -29.89
C ARG A 580 -10.73 -22.79 -30.14
N GLN A 581 -11.27 -23.12 -31.31
CA GLN A 581 -11.57 -24.51 -31.67
C GLN A 581 -10.29 -25.28 -32.02
N ALA A 582 -9.40 -24.72 -32.83
CA ALA A 582 -8.12 -25.35 -33.17
C ALA A 582 -7.24 -25.62 -31.91
N LEU A 583 -7.33 -24.77 -30.87
CA LEU A 583 -6.71 -25.03 -29.57
C LEU A 583 -7.31 -26.28 -28.87
N ARG A 584 -8.64 -26.44 -28.89
CA ARG A 584 -9.31 -27.62 -28.31
C ARG A 584 -8.91 -28.89 -29.05
N ASP A 585 -8.83 -28.82 -30.38
CA ASP A 585 -8.45 -29.94 -31.22
C ASP A 585 -6.95 -30.33 -31.01
N LEU A 586 -6.07 -29.34 -30.82
CA LEU A 586 -4.64 -29.52 -30.51
C LEU A 586 -4.40 -30.12 -29.10
N LEU A 587 -5.11 -29.64 -28.09
CA LEU A 587 -4.97 -30.14 -26.71
C LEU A 587 -5.72 -31.47 -26.51
N GLY A 588 -6.79 -31.71 -27.27
CA GLY A 588 -7.60 -32.91 -27.22
C GLY A 588 -8.22 -33.13 -25.83
N HIS A 589 -8.14 -34.35 -25.32
CA HIS A 589 -8.66 -34.69 -23.98
C HIS A 589 -8.02 -33.84 -22.85
N ARG A 590 -6.78 -33.36 -23.02
CA ARG A 590 -6.08 -32.51 -22.05
C ARG A 590 -6.76 -31.15 -21.85
N TYR A 591 -7.46 -30.65 -22.88
CA TYR A 591 -8.20 -29.38 -22.80
C TYR A 591 -9.16 -29.33 -21.61
N GLN A 592 -9.83 -30.44 -21.27
CA GLN A 592 -10.80 -30.48 -20.18
C GLN A 592 -10.15 -30.21 -18.81
N ALA A 593 -8.95 -30.74 -18.56
CA ALA A 593 -8.22 -30.48 -17.32
C ALA A 593 -7.79 -29.01 -17.21
N TYR A 594 -7.22 -28.45 -18.29
CA TYR A 594 -6.81 -27.04 -18.32
C TYR A 594 -8.00 -26.08 -18.25
N ALA A 595 -9.14 -26.43 -18.87
CA ALA A 595 -10.38 -25.67 -18.78
C ALA A 595 -11.01 -25.73 -17.38
N GLN A 596 -10.94 -26.87 -16.66
CA GLN A 596 -11.38 -26.95 -15.26
C GLN A 596 -10.52 -26.06 -14.36
N THR A 597 -9.19 -26.12 -14.48
CA THR A 597 -8.29 -25.23 -13.74
C THR A 597 -8.54 -23.75 -14.08
N ALA A 598 -8.76 -23.42 -15.35
CA ALA A 598 -9.12 -22.06 -15.79
C ALA A 598 -10.49 -21.59 -15.23
N ALA A 599 -11.47 -22.49 -15.10
CA ALA A 599 -12.76 -22.18 -14.47
C ALA A 599 -12.60 -21.85 -12.98
N THR A 600 -11.75 -22.59 -12.26
CA THR A 600 -11.40 -22.30 -10.86
C THR A 600 -10.69 -20.95 -10.73
N CYS A 601 -9.76 -20.63 -11.64
CA CYS A 601 -9.15 -19.30 -11.71
C CYS A 601 -10.19 -18.18 -11.90
N ARG A 602 -11.20 -18.38 -12.77
CA ARG A 602 -12.28 -17.39 -12.98
C ARG A 602 -13.16 -17.17 -11.75
N GLN A 603 -13.36 -18.19 -10.91
CA GLN A 603 -14.15 -18.05 -9.68
C GLN A 603 -13.43 -17.24 -8.60
N THR A 604 -12.09 -17.22 -8.60
CA THR A 604 -11.29 -16.45 -7.63
C THR A 604 -11.00 -15.01 -8.07
N ARG A 605 -11.16 -14.69 -9.37
CA ARG A 605 -11.05 -13.34 -9.93
C ARG A 605 -12.08 -13.13 -11.05
N PRO A 606 -13.18 -12.37 -10.82
CA PRO A 606 -14.11 -12.01 -11.90
C PRO A 606 -13.41 -11.09 -12.92
N VAL A 607 -13.67 -11.33 -14.21
CA VAL A 607 -13.17 -10.52 -15.34
C VAL A 607 -14.37 -10.25 -16.25
N ASP A 608 -14.71 -8.97 -16.46
CA ASP A 608 -16.04 -8.53 -16.92
C ASP A 608 -16.46 -9.06 -18.30
N GLY A 609 -17.56 -9.83 -18.34
CA GLY A 609 -18.26 -10.29 -19.55
C GLY A 609 -18.29 -11.81 -19.78
N ASP A 610 -18.79 -12.20 -20.96
CA ASP A 610 -19.53 -13.47 -21.17
C ASP A 610 -18.72 -14.79 -21.07
N GLY A 611 -19.44 -15.88 -20.77
CA GLY A 611 -19.02 -16.93 -19.85
C GLY A 611 -18.44 -18.23 -20.41
N ASP A 612 -18.22 -18.39 -21.71
CA ASP A 612 -17.64 -19.63 -22.27
C ASP A 612 -16.47 -19.40 -23.25
N GLU A 613 -16.50 -18.33 -24.05
CA GLU A 613 -15.40 -17.98 -24.98
C GLU A 613 -14.05 -17.83 -24.27
N ARG A 614 -14.08 -17.22 -23.08
CA ARG A 614 -12.91 -16.89 -22.25
C ARG A 614 -12.20 -18.11 -21.70
N LEU A 615 -12.87 -19.25 -21.64
CA LEU A 615 -12.34 -20.45 -21.01
C LEU A 615 -11.22 -21.08 -21.85
N ALA A 616 -11.29 -20.96 -23.19
CA ALA A 616 -10.25 -21.44 -24.09
C ALA A 616 -8.96 -20.60 -23.98
N ASP A 617 -9.07 -19.28 -23.98
CA ASP A 617 -7.93 -18.36 -23.82
C ASP A 617 -7.19 -18.60 -22.50
N LEU A 618 -7.94 -18.74 -21.40
CA LEU A 618 -7.37 -19.06 -20.09
C LEU A 618 -6.84 -20.49 -20.01
N ALA A 619 -7.44 -21.47 -20.71
CA ALA A 619 -6.91 -22.83 -20.79
C ALA A 619 -5.59 -22.89 -21.57
N ALA A 620 -5.40 -22.07 -22.62
CA ALA A 620 -4.11 -21.93 -23.30
C ALA A 620 -3.02 -21.39 -22.36
N LEU A 621 -3.34 -20.35 -21.59
CA LEU A 621 -2.43 -19.80 -20.58
C LEU A 621 -2.09 -20.82 -19.48
N VAL A 622 -3.08 -21.56 -18.96
CA VAL A 622 -2.85 -22.63 -17.97
C VAL A 622 -2.02 -23.77 -18.55
N ALA A 623 -2.25 -24.18 -19.81
CA ALA A 623 -1.47 -25.24 -20.47
C ALA A 623 0.00 -24.82 -20.69
N PHE A 624 0.24 -23.58 -21.13
CA PHE A 624 1.58 -23.00 -21.23
C PHE A 624 2.28 -22.98 -19.85
N CYS A 625 1.61 -22.47 -18.81
CA CYS A 625 2.13 -22.46 -17.44
C CYS A 625 2.28 -23.85 -16.80
N ALA A 626 1.67 -24.89 -17.38
CA ALA A 626 1.86 -26.29 -16.99
C ALA A 626 2.99 -26.99 -17.77
N GLY A 627 3.66 -26.31 -18.70
CA GLY A 627 4.71 -26.87 -19.56
C GLY A 627 4.18 -27.89 -20.58
N ASP A 628 2.94 -27.73 -21.05
CA ASP A 628 2.36 -28.67 -22.02
C ASP A 628 3.19 -28.73 -23.32
N PRO A 629 3.53 -29.93 -23.84
CA PRO A 629 4.44 -30.08 -24.98
C PRO A 629 3.91 -29.46 -26.28
N SER A 630 2.62 -29.15 -26.40
CA SER A 630 2.06 -28.41 -27.54
C SER A 630 2.47 -26.93 -27.58
N PHE A 631 3.15 -26.43 -26.53
CA PHE A 631 3.76 -25.10 -26.47
C PHE A 631 5.30 -25.13 -26.38
N ALA A 632 5.92 -26.31 -26.30
CA ALA A 632 7.37 -26.43 -26.19
C ALA A 632 8.07 -26.20 -27.54
N ALA A 633 9.16 -25.43 -27.56
CA ALA A 633 9.92 -25.12 -28.79
C ALA A 633 10.48 -26.36 -29.52
N SER A 634 10.66 -27.47 -28.79
CA SER A 634 11.08 -28.76 -29.32
C SER A 634 10.00 -29.50 -30.13
N ALA A 635 8.74 -29.08 -30.05
CA ALA A 635 7.63 -29.63 -30.84
C ALA A 635 7.50 -29.01 -32.25
N GLY A 636 8.39 -28.06 -32.58
CA GLY A 636 8.28 -27.21 -33.77
C GLY A 636 7.62 -25.86 -33.47
N PRO A 637 7.31 -25.03 -34.48
CA PRO A 637 6.65 -23.75 -34.26
C PRO A 637 5.24 -23.97 -33.68
N VAL A 638 4.99 -23.36 -32.52
CA VAL A 638 3.67 -23.40 -31.84
C VAL A 638 2.58 -23.01 -32.84
N PRO A 639 1.52 -23.83 -33.03
CA PRO A 639 0.47 -23.54 -34.00
C PRO A 639 -0.11 -22.14 -33.78
N ALA A 640 -0.22 -21.34 -34.84
CA ALA A 640 -0.56 -19.92 -34.75
C ALA A 640 -1.82 -19.67 -33.89
N ALA A 641 -2.87 -20.49 -34.06
CA ALA A 641 -4.08 -20.44 -33.25
C ALA A 641 -3.87 -20.63 -31.74
N ALA A 642 -2.94 -21.49 -31.33
CA ALA A 642 -2.60 -21.70 -29.94
C ALA A 642 -1.81 -20.50 -29.37
N LYS A 643 -0.91 -19.91 -30.18
CA LYS A 643 -0.21 -18.67 -29.82
C LYS A 643 -1.17 -17.47 -29.73
N SER A 644 -2.15 -17.35 -30.63
CA SER A 644 -3.25 -16.37 -30.53
C SER A 644 -4.07 -16.54 -29.24
N CYS A 645 -4.51 -17.76 -28.91
CA CYS A 645 -5.26 -18.00 -27.67
C CYS A 645 -4.43 -17.70 -26.42
N LEU A 646 -3.14 -18.06 -26.42
CA LEU A 646 -2.21 -17.75 -25.33
C LEU A 646 -2.02 -16.23 -25.16
N ILE A 647 -1.73 -15.49 -26.25
CA ILE A 647 -1.59 -14.03 -26.23
C ILE A 647 -2.89 -13.37 -25.79
N SER A 648 -4.04 -13.85 -26.26
CA SER A 648 -5.34 -13.32 -25.87
C SER A 648 -5.65 -13.56 -24.39
N GLY A 649 -5.39 -14.76 -23.87
CA GLY A 649 -5.50 -15.07 -22.44
C GLY A 649 -4.56 -14.22 -21.58
N LEU A 650 -3.32 -14.02 -22.05
CA LEU A 650 -2.30 -13.21 -21.41
C LEU A 650 -2.70 -11.72 -21.34
N LEU A 651 -3.14 -11.12 -22.45
CA LEU A 651 -3.54 -9.71 -22.51
C LEU A 651 -4.74 -9.39 -21.59
N ARG A 652 -5.64 -10.36 -21.39
CA ARG A 652 -6.80 -10.28 -20.47
C ARG A 652 -6.44 -10.31 -18.99
N MET A 653 -5.23 -10.76 -18.61
CA MET A 653 -4.77 -10.68 -17.22
C MET A 653 -4.49 -9.22 -16.81
N PRO A 654 -4.61 -8.85 -15.52
CA PRO A 654 -4.21 -7.52 -15.05
C PRO A 654 -2.68 -7.32 -15.19
N PRO A 655 -2.20 -6.08 -15.36
CA PRO A 655 -0.77 -5.79 -15.34
C PRO A 655 -0.16 -6.06 -13.96
N TYR A 656 1.09 -6.50 -13.97
CA TYR A 656 2.01 -6.52 -12.84
C TYR A 656 2.99 -5.35 -13.00
N ALA A 657 3.06 -4.49 -12.00
CA ALA A 657 4.05 -3.42 -11.90
C ALA A 657 4.99 -3.69 -10.72
N GLY A 658 6.28 -3.86 -10.98
CA GLY A 658 7.24 -4.31 -9.97
C GLY A 658 8.60 -4.68 -10.56
N VAL A 659 9.45 -5.32 -9.75
CA VAL A 659 10.70 -5.92 -10.23
C VAL A 659 10.47 -7.41 -10.44
N VAL A 660 10.94 -7.93 -11.57
CA VAL A 660 10.96 -9.35 -11.89
C VAL A 660 12.34 -9.77 -12.40
N PHE A 661 12.62 -11.05 -12.28
CA PHE A 661 13.88 -11.69 -12.68
C PHE A 661 13.59 -12.63 -13.85
N ALA A 662 14.39 -12.57 -14.91
CA ALA A 662 14.21 -13.39 -16.10
C ALA A 662 15.55 -13.97 -16.58
N SER A 663 15.47 -15.13 -17.21
CA SER A 663 16.51 -15.69 -18.07
C SER A 663 16.02 -15.57 -19.51
N TRP A 664 16.86 -15.06 -20.41
CA TRP A 664 16.50 -14.91 -21.82
C TRP A 664 17.67 -15.37 -22.67
N ALA A 665 17.60 -16.63 -23.12
CA ALA A 665 18.52 -17.19 -24.09
C ALA A 665 18.35 -16.45 -25.43
N LEU A 666 19.16 -15.40 -25.64
CA LEU A 666 19.25 -14.66 -26.88
C LEU A 666 20.01 -15.46 -27.94
N GLY A 667 19.63 -15.28 -29.20
CA GLY A 667 20.46 -15.72 -30.33
C GLY A 667 21.83 -15.03 -30.27
N ALA A 668 22.89 -15.77 -30.59
CA ALA A 668 24.27 -15.29 -30.46
C ALA A 668 24.52 -14.03 -31.32
N GLY A 669 24.77 -12.89 -30.67
CA GLY A 669 25.15 -11.64 -31.35
C GLY A 669 24.68 -10.33 -30.71
N LEU A 670 23.84 -10.34 -29.67
CA LEU A 670 23.35 -9.12 -29.02
C LEU A 670 24.28 -8.62 -27.90
N SER A 671 24.70 -7.35 -27.98
CA SER A 671 25.29 -6.59 -26.87
C SER A 671 24.20 -6.04 -25.93
N TRP A 672 24.60 -5.61 -24.73
CA TRP A 672 23.73 -5.03 -23.69
C TRP A 672 24.13 -3.58 -23.38
N GLU A 673 24.11 -2.71 -24.38
CA GLU A 673 24.59 -1.32 -24.26
C GLU A 673 23.55 -0.41 -23.57
N TYR A 674 24.02 0.49 -22.69
CA TYR A 674 23.14 1.43 -21.99
C TYR A 674 22.30 2.27 -22.96
N GLY A 675 20.98 2.31 -22.76
CA GLY A 675 20.04 3.03 -23.62
C GLY A 675 19.49 2.21 -24.81
N GLN A 676 20.12 1.08 -25.16
CA GLN A 676 19.62 0.13 -26.16
C GLN A 676 18.23 -0.38 -25.78
N VAL A 677 17.37 -0.63 -26.78
CA VAL A 677 16.02 -1.18 -26.59
C VAL A 677 15.92 -2.55 -27.25
N VAL A 678 15.85 -3.60 -26.43
CA VAL A 678 15.55 -4.98 -26.87
C VAL A 678 14.03 -5.21 -26.90
N SER A 679 13.56 -6.21 -27.64
CA SER A 679 12.14 -6.57 -27.73
C SER A 679 12.00 -8.10 -27.70
N ALA A 680 10.97 -8.62 -27.01
CA ALA A 680 10.78 -10.07 -26.87
C ALA A 680 10.12 -10.68 -28.12
N ASP A 681 10.79 -11.62 -28.77
CA ASP A 681 10.28 -12.29 -29.99
C ASP A 681 9.19 -13.34 -29.70
N ASP A 682 9.14 -13.84 -28.46
CA ASP A 682 8.07 -14.70 -27.96
C ASP A 682 7.66 -14.33 -26.52
N VAL A 683 6.77 -15.11 -25.90
CA VAL A 683 6.39 -14.96 -24.50
C VAL A 683 7.63 -15.13 -23.61
N LEU A 684 8.11 -14.04 -23.02
CA LEU A 684 9.25 -14.04 -22.10
C LEU A 684 8.75 -14.33 -20.68
N PRO A 685 9.12 -15.46 -20.05
CA PRO A 685 8.83 -15.70 -18.65
C PRO A 685 9.80 -14.96 -17.72
N ALA A 686 9.26 -14.52 -16.59
CA ALA A 686 10.00 -13.95 -15.47
C ALA A 686 9.35 -14.39 -14.15
N THR A 687 10.00 -14.12 -13.02
CA THR A 687 9.45 -14.33 -11.67
C THR A 687 9.63 -13.10 -10.79
N ALA A 688 8.64 -12.79 -9.96
CA ALA A 688 8.72 -11.79 -8.90
C ALA A 688 9.56 -12.28 -7.70
N SER A 689 9.83 -13.59 -7.61
CA SER A 689 10.56 -14.19 -6.49
C SER A 689 12.08 -14.06 -6.64
N PRO A 690 12.79 -13.47 -5.67
CA PRO A 690 14.26 -13.36 -5.70
C PRO A 690 14.99 -14.68 -5.37
N LEU A 691 14.26 -15.74 -5.00
CA LEU A 691 14.81 -17.06 -4.75
C LEU A 691 15.09 -17.78 -6.08
N TRP A 692 16.08 -17.25 -6.81
CA TRP A 692 16.55 -17.76 -8.08
C TRP A 692 17.31 -19.09 -7.90
N THR A 693 16.56 -20.17 -7.76
CA THR A 693 17.10 -21.54 -7.77
C THR A 693 17.36 -22.02 -9.19
N GLU A 694 18.17 -23.07 -9.34
CA GLU A 694 18.41 -23.76 -10.64
C GLU A 694 17.10 -24.16 -11.34
N ARG A 695 16.06 -24.45 -10.56
CA ARG A 695 14.70 -24.77 -11.00
C ARG A 695 14.00 -23.64 -11.76
N ASN A 696 14.49 -22.39 -11.67
CA ASN A 696 13.99 -21.23 -12.40
C ASN A 696 14.81 -20.90 -13.66
N GLN A 697 15.96 -21.58 -13.87
CA GLN A 697 16.84 -21.30 -15.02
C GLN A 697 16.27 -21.86 -16.33
N THR A 698 15.51 -22.96 -16.26
CA THR A 698 14.89 -23.61 -17.42
C THR A 698 13.42 -23.27 -17.54
N ALA A 699 13.08 -22.44 -18.54
CA ALA A 699 11.74 -22.46 -19.11
C ALA A 699 11.44 -23.87 -19.70
N PRO A 700 10.18 -24.33 -19.70
CA PRO A 700 9.84 -25.69 -20.13
C PRO A 700 10.27 -25.94 -21.59
N GLY A 701 11.36 -26.71 -21.76
CA GLY A 701 11.92 -27.07 -23.06
C GLY A 701 13.22 -26.37 -23.48
N GLN A 702 13.94 -25.66 -22.59
CA GLN A 702 15.27 -25.10 -22.87
C GLN A 702 16.41 -25.88 -22.17
N THR A 703 17.61 -25.83 -22.77
CA THR A 703 18.85 -26.47 -22.29
C THR A 703 19.84 -25.41 -21.79
N GLU A 704 20.77 -25.79 -20.90
CA GLU A 704 21.78 -24.89 -20.32
C GLU A 704 22.64 -24.17 -21.38
N VAL A 705 22.76 -22.85 -21.20
CA VAL A 705 23.69 -21.93 -21.87
C VAL A 705 24.05 -20.86 -20.83
N ASP A 706 25.25 -20.26 -20.91
CA ASP A 706 25.59 -19.05 -20.14
C ASP A 706 24.66 -17.89 -20.55
N VAL A 707 23.60 -17.68 -19.76
CA VAL A 707 22.59 -16.63 -19.99
C VAL A 707 22.68 -15.58 -18.87
N PRO A 708 22.75 -14.28 -19.18
CA PRO A 708 22.78 -13.24 -18.15
C PRO A 708 21.45 -13.16 -17.39
N VAL A 709 21.52 -12.89 -16.08
CA VAL A 709 20.34 -12.68 -15.25
C VAL A 709 19.79 -11.29 -15.54
N LEU A 710 18.55 -11.24 -16.04
CA LEU A 710 17.86 -9.98 -16.33
C LEU A 710 17.03 -9.56 -15.13
N VAL A 711 17.26 -8.35 -14.63
CA VAL A 711 16.45 -7.73 -13.57
C VAL A 711 15.60 -6.64 -14.22
N VAL A 712 14.32 -6.95 -14.44
CA VAL A 712 13.41 -6.11 -15.21
C VAL A 712 12.50 -5.32 -14.28
N ARG A 713 12.46 -3.99 -14.41
CA ARG A 713 11.37 -3.19 -13.85
C ARG A 713 10.19 -3.21 -14.82
N SER A 714 9.18 -3.99 -14.47
CA SER A 714 7.95 -4.18 -15.26
C SER A 714 6.87 -3.15 -14.91
N ILE A 715 6.00 -2.91 -15.89
CA ILE A 715 4.82 -2.06 -15.89
C ILE A 715 3.62 -2.80 -16.49
N THR A 716 3.82 -3.66 -17.51
CA THR A 716 2.73 -4.37 -18.21
C THR A 716 2.92 -5.89 -18.34
N GLY A 717 3.92 -6.48 -17.68
CA GLY A 717 4.01 -7.93 -17.49
C GLY A 717 2.74 -8.49 -16.85
N ARG A 718 2.44 -9.78 -17.02
CA ARG A 718 1.15 -10.37 -16.64
C ARG A 718 1.36 -11.56 -15.69
N PRO A 719 0.75 -11.56 -14.48
CA PRO A 719 0.97 -12.64 -13.52
C PRO A 719 0.32 -13.94 -13.99
N ALA A 720 0.99 -15.06 -13.75
CA ALA A 720 0.47 -16.39 -14.06
C ALA A 720 -0.81 -16.71 -13.24
N PRO A 721 -1.69 -17.60 -13.72
CA PRO A 721 -2.82 -18.06 -12.94
C PRO A 721 -2.33 -18.82 -11.69
N ALA A 722 -2.77 -18.41 -10.51
CA ALA A 722 -2.25 -18.88 -9.21
C ALA A 722 -2.47 -20.38 -8.91
N VAL A 723 -3.19 -21.11 -9.77
CA VAL A 723 -3.48 -22.55 -9.67
C VAL A 723 -2.58 -23.37 -10.63
N THR A 724 -1.50 -22.78 -11.16
CA THR A 724 -0.56 -23.43 -12.08
C THR A 724 0.68 -23.98 -11.36
N PRO A 725 1.33 -25.05 -11.86
CA PRO A 725 2.45 -25.71 -11.17
C PRO A 725 3.67 -24.83 -10.91
N ILE A 726 3.85 -23.78 -11.72
CA ILE A 726 4.93 -22.79 -11.57
C ILE A 726 4.71 -21.79 -10.43
N GLY A 727 3.49 -21.70 -9.89
CA GLY A 727 3.13 -20.80 -8.79
C GLY A 727 2.74 -19.38 -9.21
N PRO A 728 2.20 -18.58 -8.28
CA PRO A 728 1.65 -17.24 -8.56
C PRO A 728 2.72 -16.17 -8.83
N ASP A 729 3.98 -16.43 -8.49
CA ASP A 729 5.08 -15.46 -8.58
C ASP A 729 5.55 -15.23 -10.03
N TRP A 730 5.14 -16.07 -10.98
CA TRP A 730 5.56 -15.94 -12.38
C TRP A 730 4.85 -14.78 -13.06
N VAL A 731 5.61 -14.00 -13.83
CA VAL A 731 5.15 -12.85 -14.60
C VAL A 731 5.59 -13.06 -16.04
N LEU A 732 4.63 -13.13 -16.95
CA LEU A 732 4.83 -13.40 -18.36
C LEU A 732 4.68 -12.11 -19.17
N PHE A 733 5.61 -11.84 -20.09
CA PHE A 733 5.51 -10.73 -21.03
C PHE A 733 5.01 -11.23 -22.39
N PRO A 734 4.14 -10.49 -23.09
CA PRO A 734 3.73 -10.86 -24.45
C PRO A 734 4.88 -10.66 -25.46
N PRO A 735 4.86 -11.36 -26.61
CA PRO A 735 5.72 -11.02 -27.74
C PRO A 735 5.53 -9.55 -28.13
N GLY A 736 6.62 -8.87 -28.48
CA GLY A 736 6.64 -7.42 -28.72
C GLY A 736 6.82 -6.56 -27.47
N ALA A 737 6.88 -7.13 -26.26
CA ALA A 737 7.27 -6.38 -25.06
C ALA A 737 8.69 -5.80 -25.21
N ARG A 738 8.87 -4.51 -24.90
CA ARG A 738 10.11 -3.76 -25.17
C ARG A 738 10.79 -3.33 -23.87
N PHE A 739 12.11 -3.47 -23.81
CA PHE A 739 12.90 -3.18 -22.61
C PHE A 739 14.13 -2.34 -22.97
N ARG A 740 14.37 -1.26 -22.23
CA ARG A 740 15.59 -0.46 -22.31
C ARG A 740 16.61 -0.98 -21.29
N VAL A 741 17.86 -1.13 -21.73
CA VAL A 741 19.00 -1.39 -20.84
C VAL A 741 19.31 -0.13 -20.02
N VAL A 742 19.23 -0.23 -18.69
CA VAL A 742 19.56 0.88 -17.76
C VAL A 742 20.85 0.61 -16.97
N ALA A 743 21.32 -0.63 -16.92
CA ALA A 743 22.71 -1.00 -16.63
C ALA A 743 23.06 -2.37 -17.20
N ASP A 744 24.35 -2.58 -17.41
CA ASP A 744 24.98 -3.89 -17.60
C ASP A 744 26.13 -3.98 -16.59
N GLU A 745 26.16 -5.08 -15.84
CA GLU A 745 27.02 -5.32 -14.68
C GLU A 745 27.66 -6.71 -14.80
N HIS A 746 28.65 -6.81 -15.69
CA HIS A 746 29.45 -8.01 -15.92
C HIS A 746 30.24 -8.45 -14.66
N GLY A 747 29.99 -9.67 -14.19
CA GLY A 747 30.81 -10.34 -13.16
C GLY A 747 32.08 -10.97 -13.73
N ARG A 748 33.09 -11.19 -12.89
CA ARG A 748 34.28 -12.02 -13.23
C ARG A 748 33.94 -13.51 -13.23
N GLY A 749 33.05 -13.94 -14.12
CA GLY A 749 32.56 -15.33 -14.17
C GLY A 749 31.71 -15.74 -15.38
N GLY A 750 31.54 -14.89 -16.40
CA GLY A 750 30.75 -15.20 -17.60
C GLY A 750 29.28 -14.78 -17.47
N SER A 751 28.61 -15.13 -16.38
CA SER A 751 27.24 -14.71 -16.09
C SER A 751 27.16 -13.22 -15.69
N GLY A 752 26.72 -12.39 -16.65
CA GLY A 752 26.45 -10.96 -16.43
C GLY A 752 25.10 -10.70 -15.76
N LEU A 753 24.98 -9.57 -15.06
CA LEU A 753 23.73 -9.05 -14.52
C LEU A 753 23.27 -7.83 -15.33
N VAL A 754 22.09 -7.90 -15.96
CA VAL A 754 21.59 -6.80 -16.80
C VAL A 754 20.33 -6.19 -16.17
N LEU A 755 20.34 -4.88 -15.96
CA LEU A 755 19.23 -4.14 -15.38
C LEU A 755 18.41 -3.51 -16.52
N LEU A 756 17.14 -3.91 -16.62
CA LEU A 756 16.23 -3.52 -17.69
C LEU A 756 15.03 -2.71 -17.15
N ARG A 757 14.54 -1.76 -17.94
CA ARG A 757 13.27 -1.06 -17.70
C ARG A 757 12.32 -1.29 -18.86
N GLU A 758 11.08 -1.68 -18.57
CA GLU A 758 10.03 -1.81 -19.59
C GLU A 758 9.71 -0.44 -20.25
N VAL A 759 9.46 -0.44 -21.56
CA VAL A 759 9.22 0.76 -22.38
C VAL A 759 7.83 0.72 -22.98
N THR A 760 6.93 1.57 -22.48
CA THR A 760 5.58 1.74 -23.04
C THR A 760 5.58 2.76 -24.19
N PRO A 761 4.64 2.68 -25.15
CA PRO A 761 4.55 3.62 -26.28
C PRO A 761 4.32 5.09 -25.90
N GLN A 762 3.94 5.36 -24.65
CA GLN A 762 3.63 6.71 -24.15
C GLN A 762 4.87 7.44 -23.58
N THR A 763 6.06 6.82 -23.61
CA THR A 763 7.28 7.43 -23.04
C THR A 763 7.80 8.56 -23.94
N GLY A 764 7.68 9.81 -23.48
CA GLY A 764 8.13 11.01 -24.21
C GLY A 764 9.65 11.09 -24.42
N THR A 765 10.09 11.98 -25.31
CA THR A 765 11.49 12.09 -25.76
C THR A 765 12.41 12.81 -24.77
N GLY A 766 13.72 12.52 -24.87
CA GLY A 766 14.78 13.29 -24.22
C GLY A 766 14.76 13.23 -22.69
N THR A 767 14.75 14.39 -22.05
CA THR A 767 15.00 14.59 -20.60
C THR A 767 14.10 13.79 -19.66
N SER A 768 12.92 13.34 -20.09
CA SER A 768 12.07 12.44 -19.30
C SER A 768 12.67 11.03 -19.20
N VAL A 769 13.32 10.56 -20.26
CA VAL A 769 13.91 9.22 -20.36
C VAL A 769 15.05 9.04 -19.36
N ASP A 770 16.01 9.95 -19.32
CA ASP A 770 17.19 9.83 -18.45
C ASP A 770 16.83 9.81 -16.96
N VAL A 771 15.75 10.49 -16.58
CA VAL A 771 15.22 10.48 -15.21
C VAL A 771 14.55 9.15 -14.89
N LEU A 772 13.77 8.59 -15.82
CA LEU A 772 13.13 7.27 -15.67
C LEU A 772 14.16 6.14 -15.65
N ASP A 773 15.18 6.20 -16.50
CA ASP A 773 16.26 5.21 -16.58
C ASP A 773 17.13 5.24 -15.32
N ARG A 774 17.45 6.43 -14.80
CA ARG A 774 18.12 6.61 -13.51
C ARG A 774 17.29 6.05 -12.34
N ARG A 775 16.02 6.44 -12.22
CA ARG A 775 15.11 5.97 -11.16
C ARG A 775 14.91 4.45 -11.22
N ALA A 776 14.83 3.87 -12.41
CA ALA A 776 14.80 2.42 -12.58
C ALA A 776 16.11 1.76 -12.15
N ARG A 777 17.26 2.25 -12.62
CA ARG A 777 18.59 1.73 -12.24
C ARG A 777 18.81 1.74 -10.73
N GLU A 778 18.47 2.84 -10.06
CA GLU A 778 18.54 2.98 -8.59
C GLU A 778 17.58 2.04 -7.86
N SER A 779 16.36 1.85 -8.38
CA SER A 779 15.39 0.90 -7.83
C SER A 779 15.87 -0.55 -7.97
N LEU A 780 16.39 -0.93 -9.13
CA LEU A 780 16.85 -2.28 -9.45
C LEU A 780 18.10 -2.62 -8.64
N ARG A 781 19.08 -1.71 -8.57
CA ARG A 781 20.28 -1.85 -7.73
C ARG A 781 19.93 -1.99 -6.24
N ARG A 782 18.91 -1.29 -5.73
CA ARG A 782 18.45 -1.46 -4.33
C ARG A 782 17.88 -2.86 -4.08
N VAL A 783 17.12 -3.43 -5.02
CA VAL A 783 16.60 -4.80 -4.92
C VAL A 783 17.74 -5.82 -4.97
N VAL A 784 18.64 -5.74 -5.97
CA VAL A 784 19.84 -6.60 -6.05
C VAL A 784 20.68 -6.53 -4.77
N SER A 785 20.88 -5.32 -4.23
CA SER A 785 21.60 -5.09 -2.97
C SER A 785 20.85 -5.57 -1.72
N ALA A 786 19.55 -5.81 -1.79
CA ALA A 786 18.78 -6.44 -0.70
C ALA A 786 18.94 -7.97 -0.75
N ILE A 787 18.88 -8.55 -1.94
CA ILE A 787 19.02 -10.00 -2.16
C ILE A 787 20.42 -10.49 -1.73
N HIS A 788 21.47 -9.76 -2.10
CA HIS A 788 22.85 -10.01 -1.65
C HIS A 788 23.06 -9.93 -0.12
N ARG A 789 22.10 -9.39 0.65
CA ARG A 789 22.13 -9.31 2.12
C ARG A 789 21.17 -10.30 2.80
N ALA A 790 20.40 -11.08 2.04
CA ALA A 790 19.54 -12.12 2.57
C ALA A 790 20.33 -13.42 2.80
N PRO A 791 19.93 -14.29 3.76
CA PRO A 791 20.42 -15.66 3.83
C PRO A 791 20.22 -16.38 2.49
N GLY A 792 21.25 -17.05 2.00
CA GLY A 792 21.27 -17.68 0.66
C GLY A 792 21.67 -16.75 -0.49
N GLY A 793 21.85 -15.44 -0.27
CA GLY A 793 22.27 -14.48 -1.30
C GLY A 793 23.70 -14.67 -1.86
N SER A 794 24.45 -15.67 -1.39
CA SER A 794 25.82 -15.98 -1.82
C SER A 794 25.93 -16.75 -3.14
N THR A 795 24.81 -17.26 -3.68
CA THR A 795 24.74 -17.93 -5.00
C THR A 795 24.34 -17.00 -6.13
N TRP A 796 24.10 -15.71 -5.85
CA TRP A 796 23.76 -14.71 -6.86
C TRP A 796 24.99 -14.16 -7.62
N PRO A 797 24.86 -13.78 -8.91
CA PRO A 797 25.93 -13.15 -9.66
C PRO A 797 26.33 -11.80 -9.04
N LEU A 798 27.61 -11.70 -8.68
CA LEU A 798 28.14 -10.66 -7.78
C LEU A 798 28.37 -9.30 -8.45
N MET A 799 28.01 -8.25 -7.72
CA MET A 799 28.45 -6.86 -7.96
C MET A 799 29.99 -6.73 -7.96
N PRO A 800 30.57 -5.83 -8.78
CA PRO A 800 32.00 -5.54 -8.75
C PRO A 800 32.41 -4.88 -7.43
N GLY A 801 33.49 -5.38 -6.83
CA GLY A 801 33.97 -4.94 -5.51
C GLY A 801 34.41 -3.47 -5.47
N ARG A 802 34.23 -2.83 -4.30
CA ARG A 802 34.76 -1.48 -4.03
C ARG A 802 36.29 -1.48 -4.19
N GLY A 803 36.80 -0.70 -5.13
CA GLY A 803 38.24 -0.44 -5.22
C GLY A 803 38.73 0.39 -4.04
N SER A 804 39.69 -0.14 -3.28
CA SER A 804 40.40 0.61 -2.24
C SER A 804 41.25 1.73 -2.87
N PRO A 805 41.32 2.93 -2.28
CA PRO A 805 42.16 4.01 -2.79
C PRO A 805 43.64 3.76 -2.47
N THR A 806 44.40 3.19 -3.41
CA THR A 806 45.84 2.95 -3.24
C THR A 806 46.68 3.46 -4.42
N SER A 807 47.19 4.69 -4.27
CA SER A 807 48.52 5.12 -4.71
C SER A 807 49.00 4.74 -6.13
N ARG A 808 48.63 5.55 -7.13
CA ARG A 808 49.56 6.53 -7.72
C ARG A 808 48.87 7.51 -8.67
#